data_AF-A0A9Q1IIN2-F1
#
_entry.id   AF-A0A9Q1IIN2-F1
#
_cell.length_a   1.000
_cell.length_b   1.000
_cell.length_c   1.000
_cell.angle_alpha   90.00
_cell.angle_beta   90.00
_cell.angle_gamma   90.00
#
_symmetry.space_group_name_H-M   'P 1'
#
loop_
_entity.id
_entity.type
_entity.pdbx_description
1 polymer ?
#
loop_
_entity_poly.entity_id
_entity_poly.type
_entity_poly.pdbx_seq_one_letter_code
_entity_poly.pdbx_strand_id
1 'polypeptide(L)'
;MEPDKDSRIMRKCRCGWEKVTTFRGLRIHQGKKRCTARGQQKQCTATAGQTLGTKSQVSNHRAEGSNAADGRQEAEGPVVESSPLESGTENTPGTPTINNQQASQRREKKEPGRRQAIKWPKTNEPAVWQKLDNDVTVLLEHSLRGRVETRLNSLGDILYEECRSRFGVVAERRRAAPKQKGRREREIEQLVWRRRQLRKQWRKASQEEKEGLKPLWEEVRKSLSNLRRAERIRQRRRRKEKERSNFFKNPFKHAKQLLEDKRSGKLEITKSELEKHIREQYSDPAKAIPLGSPGYVPRPAPPVIPFNTAPPKLSEVADVVRKARAASAPGPNGVPYKLYKYCPGVRKILWKLLKVAWGKNIIPSEWQRAVTVFIPKEQNSNSISQFRSIALLNVEGKIFFSIMAKRLTSYLTKICPLCNTINASLQHILSGCKTALSQGRYRWRHDAVLKKLAEVAESCRREANSRPAAPARHTIQFARAGENINAPRPSNMGRLLSPGSEWNMKVDLGRQLQFPREIAETSLRPDMVLWSVASKTVLLVELTVPWEGGLETAHERKRAKYSDLAAECREAGWKATVCPVEVGCRGFVGSSTSRLLRDLGCTGAGHRRASKELAEEAEKGSFWLWLRRKDTSWGPCNI
;
A
#
# COMPACT_ATOMS: atom_id res chain seq x y z
N MET A 1 3.99 -21.56 -36.87
CA MET A 1 4.77 -20.62 -36.04
C MET A 1 3.92 -19.40 -35.72
N GLU A 2 3.23 -19.38 -34.56
CA GLU A 2 2.53 -18.17 -34.12
C GLU A 2 3.54 -17.17 -33.55
N PRO A 3 3.55 -15.90 -34.01
CA PRO A 3 4.47 -14.92 -33.48
C PRO A 3 4.10 -14.54 -32.04
N ASP A 4 5.13 -14.50 -31.19
CA ASP A 4 5.07 -14.06 -29.79
C ASP A 4 4.18 -12.81 -29.61
N LYS A 5 3.15 -12.94 -28.76
CA LYS A 5 2.09 -11.94 -28.56
C LYS A 5 2.62 -10.59 -28.02
N ASP A 6 3.84 -10.58 -27.48
CA ASP A 6 4.52 -9.40 -26.94
C ASP A 6 5.60 -8.79 -27.86
N SER A 7 5.86 -9.37 -29.03
CA SER A 7 6.76 -8.79 -30.03
C SER A 7 6.25 -7.45 -30.57
N ARG A 8 7.11 -6.42 -30.52
CA ARG A 8 6.83 -5.08 -31.07
C ARG A 8 7.29 -5.03 -32.52
N ILE A 9 6.37 -5.32 -33.44
CA ILE A 9 6.59 -5.25 -34.89
C ILE A 9 5.74 -4.15 -35.53
N MET A 10 6.07 -3.75 -36.75
CA MET A 10 5.28 -2.80 -37.54
C MET A 10 3.87 -3.38 -37.77
N ARG A 11 2.82 -2.71 -37.28
CA ARG A 11 1.44 -3.18 -37.44
C ARG A 11 0.59 -2.11 -38.11
N LYS A 12 -0.14 -2.52 -39.15
CA LYS A 12 -1.06 -1.71 -39.94
C LYS A 12 -2.52 -1.99 -39.55
N CYS A 13 -3.35 -0.96 -39.51
CA CYS A 13 -4.79 -1.02 -39.34
C CYS A 13 -5.47 -0.54 -40.63
N ARG A 14 -6.65 -1.08 -40.93
CA ARG A 14 -7.46 -0.76 -42.12
C ARG A 14 -7.89 0.71 -42.25
N CYS A 15 -7.75 1.51 -41.19
CA CYS A 15 -7.98 2.96 -41.24
C CYS A 15 -6.72 3.78 -41.58
N GLY A 16 -5.67 3.13 -42.11
CA GLY A 16 -4.39 3.76 -42.46
C GLY A 16 -3.43 3.97 -41.28
N TRP A 17 -3.77 3.48 -40.08
CA TRP A 17 -2.87 3.59 -38.92
C TRP A 17 -1.76 2.56 -38.97
N GLU A 18 -0.50 3.01 -38.91
CA GLU A 18 0.69 2.17 -38.92
C GLU A 18 1.64 2.57 -37.78
N LYS A 19 1.98 1.62 -36.89
CA LYS A 19 2.90 1.86 -35.77
C LYS A 19 3.58 0.58 -35.28
N VAL A 20 4.86 0.68 -34.88
CA VAL A 20 5.58 -0.42 -34.25
C VAL A 20 4.95 -0.64 -32.88
N THR A 21 4.22 -1.73 -32.73
CA THR A 21 3.36 -1.95 -31.56
C THR A 21 3.08 -3.44 -31.36
N THR A 22 2.67 -3.81 -30.15
CA THR A 22 2.23 -5.18 -29.87
C THR A 22 0.83 -5.42 -30.45
N PHE A 23 0.41 -6.69 -30.56
CA PHE A 23 -0.94 -7.02 -31.02
C PHE A 23 -2.02 -6.37 -30.15
N ARG A 24 -1.77 -6.28 -28.83
CA ARG A 24 -2.61 -5.53 -27.88
C ARG A 24 -2.71 -4.05 -28.24
N GLY A 25 -1.61 -3.42 -28.66
CA GLY A 25 -1.60 -2.03 -29.09
C GLY A 25 -2.46 -1.79 -30.34
N LEU A 26 -2.42 -2.70 -31.32
CA LEU A 26 -3.30 -2.67 -32.49
C LEU A 26 -4.78 -2.84 -32.08
N ARG A 27 -5.10 -3.76 -31.17
CA ARG A 27 -6.47 -3.98 -30.66
C ARG A 27 -7.03 -2.77 -29.90
N ILE A 28 -6.20 -2.08 -29.11
CA ILE A 28 -6.59 -0.84 -28.43
C ILE A 28 -6.90 0.27 -29.45
N HIS A 29 -6.07 0.40 -30.49
CA HIS A 29 -6.34 1.33 -31.58
C HIS A 29 -7.66 0.98 -32.29
N GLN A 30 -7.86 -0.28 -32.69
CA GLN A 30 -9.08 -0.76 -33.36
C GLN A 30 -10.33 -0.52 -32.50
N GLY A 31 -10.26 -0.73 -31.19
CA GLY A 31 -11.37 -0.46 -30.26
C GLY A 31 -11.66 1.04 -30.09
N LYS A 32 -10.62 1.88 -30.00
CA LYS A 32 -10.79 3.35 -29.87
C LYS A 32 -11.31 4.01 -31.14
N LYS A 33 -10.88 3.52 -32.32
CA LYS A 33 -11.23 4.08 -33.62
C LYS A 33 -12.36 3.32 -34.33
N ARG A 34 -12.96 2.32 -33.66
CA ARG A 34 -14.04 1.45 -34.17
C ARG A 34 -13.69 0.79 -35.51
N CYS A 35 -12.43 0.38 -35.69
CA CYS A 35 -11.92 -0.23 -36.92
C CYS A 35 -12.04 -1.76 -36.94
N THR A 36 -12.86 -2.34 -36.06
CA THR A 36 -13.18 -3.77 -36.03
C THR A 36 -14.19 -4.09 -37.14
N ALA A 37 -13.96 -5.18 -37.88
CA ALA A 37 -14.90 -5.65 -38.92
C ALA A 37 -16.30 -5.82 -38.33
N ARG A 38 -17.31 -5.34 -39.06
CA ARG A 38 -18.73 -5.61 -38.81
C ARG A 38 -19.00 -7.08 -39.13
N GLY A 39 -18.73 -7.96 -38.17
CA GLY A 39 -19.01 -9.39 -38.23
C GLY A 39 -18.43 -10.03 -36.99
N GLN A 40 -19.28 -10.67 -36.17
CA GLN A 40 -19.02 -11.10 -34.79
C GLN A 40 -19.17 -10.02 -33.69
N GLN A 41 -20.16 -9.12 -33.84
CA GLN A 41 -20.92 -8.68 -32.66
C GLN A 41 -22.02 -9.71 -32.43
N LYS A 42 -21.85 -10.62 -31.44
CA LYS A 42 -23.00 -11.31 -30.87
C LYS A 42 -23.89 -10.22 -30.23
N GLN A 43 -25.07 -10.02 -30.79
CA GLN A 43 -26.10 -9.15 -30.24
C GLN A 43 -26.46 -9.66 -28.84
N CYS A 44 -26.21 -8.87 -27.80
CA CYS A 44 -26.93 -9.02 -26.54
C CYS A 44 -28.29 -8.35 -26.71
N THR A 45 -29.28 -9.13 -27.16
CA THR A 45 -30.69 -8.81 -26.92
C THR A 45 -30.98 -9.07 -25.45
N ALA A 46 -30.78 -8.05 -24.61
CA ALA A 46 -31.34 -8.02 -23.27
C ALA A 46 -32.20 -6.76 -23.17
N THR A 47 -33.50 -6.99 -23.25
CA THR A 47 -34.59 -6.07 -22.98
C THR A 47 -34.37 -5.39 -21.63
N ALA A 48 -34.68 -4.09 -21.56
CA ALA A 48 -34.50 -3.28 -20.36
C ALA A 48 -35.30 -3.85 -19.18
N GLY A 49 -34.60 -4.41 -18.20
CA GLY A 49 -35.18 -4.82 -16.91
C GLY A 49 -35.03 -6.31 -16.63
N GLN A 50 -33.83 -6.74 -16.20
CA GLN A 50 -33.59 -7.84 -15.26
C GLN A 50 -32.08 -8.04 -15.08
N THR A 51 -31.44 -7.19 -14.28
CA THR A 51 -30.18 -7.55 -13.61
C THR A 51 -30.52 -8.08 -12.23
N LEU A 52 -30.38 -9.39 -12.04
CA LEU A 52 -30.42 -10.04 -10.74
C LEU A 52 -29.20 -9.57 -9.92
N GLY A 53 -29.44 -8.57 -9.07
CA GLY A 53 -28.53 -8.18 -8.01
C GLY A 53 -28.58 -9.21 -6.88
N THR A 54 -27.41 -9.74 -6.49
CA THR A 54 -27.24 -10.44 -5.23
C THR A 54 -27.40 -9.44 -4.08
N LYS A 55 -28.56 -9.50 -3.43
CA LYS A 55 -28.94 -8.75 -2.23
C LYS A 55 -28.01 -9.10 -1.06
N SER A 56 -27.30 -8.11 -0.53
CA SER A 56 -26.78 -8.09 0.84
C SER A 56 -27.87 -7.47 1.71
N GLN A 57 -28.53 -8.26 2.55
CA GLN A 57 -29.36 -7.72 3.63
C GLN A 57 -28.45 -7.44 4.83
N VAL A 58 -28.19 -6.16 5.07
CA VAL A 58 -27.82 -5.63 6.37
C VAL A 58 -29.11 -5.03 6.93
N SER A 59 -29.58 -5.52 8.08
CA SER A 59 -30.61 -4.85 8.86
C SER A 59 -29.99 -3.61 9.53
N ASN A 60 -30.56 -2.45 9.22
CA ASN A 60 -30.31 -1.21 9.96
C ASN A 60 -31.26 -1.17 11.15
N HIS A 61 -30.75 -0.83 12.33
CA HIS A 61 -31.34 0.07 13.34
C HIS A 61 -30.22 0.39 14.34
N ARG A 62 -30.09 1.53 14.99
CA ARG A 62 -30.48 2.93 14.82
C ARG A 62 -29.65 3.62 15.92
N ALA A 63 -29.04 4.76 15.61
CA ALA A 63 -28.29 5.54 16.59
C ALA A 63 -29.24 6.22 17.58
N GLU A 64 -28.92 6.14 18.87
CA GLU A 64 -29.20 7.15 19.90
C GLU A 64 -28.12 6.97 20.99
N GLY A 65 -27.33 8.01 21.23
CA GLY A 65 -26.31 8.03 22.28
C GLY A 65 -26.78 8.77 23.51
N SER A 66 -25.98 8.74 24.59
CA SER A 66 -25.82 9.83 25.58
C SER A 66 -24.69 9.50 26.57
N ASN A 67 -23.74 10.45 26.63
CA ASN A 67 -23.02 11.01 27.78
C ASN A 67 -22.85 10.24 29.11
N ALA A 68 -21.57 10.21 29.53
CA ALA A 68 -21.00 10.74 30.77
C ALA A 68 -21.27 10.11 32.16
N ALA A 69 -20.15 10.08 32.90
CA ALA A 69 -19.97 10.24 34.34
C ALA A 69 -19.92 9.00 35.25
N ASP A 70 -18.79 8.98 35.99
CA ASP A 70 -18.56 8.60 37.38
C ASP A 70 -18.70 7.16 37.88
N GLY A 71 -17.76 6.80 38.75
CA GLY A 71 -17.89 5.66 39.65
C GLY A 71 -16.57 5.00 40.02
N ARG A 72 -15.94 5.50 41.10
CA ARG A 72 -14.83 4.88 41.84
C ARG A 72 -15.22 3.49 42.37
N GLN A 73 -14.24 2.63 42.60
CA GLN A 73 -14.17 1.85 43.84
C GLN A 73 -12.74 1.35 44.12
N GLU A 74 -12.30 1.67 45.33
CA GLU A 74 -11.09 1.27 46.02
C GLU A 74 -11.17 -0.18 46.51
N ALA A 75 -10.01 -0.79 46.76
CA ALA A 75 -9.85 -1.81 47.78
C ALA A 75 -8.43 -1.69 48.38
N GLU A 76 -8.39 -1.34 49.67
CA GLU A 76 -7.25 -1.24 50.58
C GLU A 76 -6.58 -2.62 50.83
N GLY A 77 -5.25 -2.74 50.97
CA GLY A 77 -4.47 -2.63 52.23
C GLY A 77 -3.88 -4.03 52.58
N PRO A 78 -2.92 -4.23 53.52
CA PRO A 78 -2.17 -3.33 54.44
C PRO A 78 -0.63 -3.32 54.18
N VAL A 79 0.19 -2.27 54.45
CA VAL A 79 0.71 -1.64 55.69
C VAL A 79 1.57 -2.53 56.60
N VAL A 80 2.88 -2.22 56.70
CA VAL A 80 3.71 -2.27 57.93
C VAL A 80 4.82 -1.19 57.86
N GLU A 81 4.97 -0.45 58.98
CA GLU A 81 5.96 0.58 59.39
C GLU A 81 7.44 0.13 59.35
N SER A 82 8.50 0.97 59.33
CA SER A 82 8.88 2.01 60.31
C SER A 82 10.14 2.82 59.86
N SER A 83 10.41 3.90 60.60
CA SER A 83 11.19 5.15 60.37
C SER A 83 12.76 5.09 60.45
N PRO A 84 13.54 6.17 60.76
CA PRO A 84 14.46 6.87 59.84
C PRO A 84 15.93 7.04 60.36
N LEU A 85 16.71 7.96 59.72
CA LEU A 85 18.09 8.45 60.02
C LEU A 85 19.25 7.58 59.44
N GLU A 86 20.40 8.07 58.96
CA GLU A 86 21.24 9.20 59.38
C GLU A 86 22.00 9.89 58.22
N SER A 87 22.48 11.09 58.55
CA SER A 87 23.41 11.98 57.85
C SER A 87 24.83 11.42 57.66
N GLY A 88 25.48 11.80 56.56
CA GLY A 88 26.92 11.65 56.37
C GLY A 88 27.47 12.72 55.42
N THR A 89 28.49 13.43 55.90
CA THR A 89 29.13 14.63 55.37
C THR A 89 30.10 14.39 54.19
N GLU A 90 30.27 15.45 53.38
CA GLU A 90 31.48 15.90 52.66
C GLU A 90 32.24 14.97 51.70
N ASN A 91 32.35 15.38 50.41
CA ASN A 91 33.59 15.98 49.87
C ASN A 91 33.48 16.25 48.35
N THR A 92 33.64 17.51 47.96
CA THR A 92 34.04 17.98 46.60
C THR A 92 35.56 17.93 46.47
N PRO A 93 36.12 17.63 45.28
CA PRO A 93 36.60 18.71 44.38
C PRO A 93 36.48 18.33 42.88
N GLY A 94 36.60 19.19 41.87
CA GLY A 94 36.83 20.62 41.77
C GLY A 94 36.61 21.01 40.30
N THR A 95 36.08 22.21 40.08
CA THR A 95 35.84 22.81 38.76
C THR A 95 37.04 23.68 38.38
N PRO A 96 37.53 23.68 37.13
CA PRO A 96 38.23 24.82 36.59
C PRO A 96 37.28 25.67 35.74
N THR A 97 37.07 26.88 36.24
CA THR A 97 36.44 28.02 35.59
C THR A 97 37.26 28.46 34.37
N ILE A 98 36.61 28.65 33.21
CA ILE A 98 37.12 29.55 32.17
C ILE A 98 36.02 30.57 31.85
N ASN A 99 36.29 31.80 32.28
CA ASN A 99 35.64 33.03 31.85
C ASN A 99 35.75 33.19 30.33
N ASN A 100 34.68 33.66 29.69
CA ASN A 100 34.86 34.76 28.75
C ASN A 100 33.55 35.53 28.53
N GLN A 101 33.52 36.70 29.15
CA GLN A 101 32.73 37.84 28.70
C GLN A 101 33.35 38.35 27.39
N GLN A 102 32.61 38.24 26.28
CA GLN A 102 32.60 39.20 25.18
C GLN A 102 31.44 38.81 24.25
N ALA A 103 30.22 39.15 24.69
CA ALA A 103 29.05 39.11 23.85
C ALA A 103 29.12 40.28 22.86
N SER A 104 29.91 40.11 21.79
CA SER A 104 29.77 40.93 20.59
C SER A 104 28.34 40.74 20.08
N GLN A 105 27.60 41.84 19.94
CA GLN A 105 26.25 41.88 19.39
C GLN A 105 26.23 41.34 17.95
N ARG A 106 26.21 40.01 17.80
CA ARG A 106 25.79 39.38 16.55
C ARG A 106 24.30 39.63 16.44
N ARG A 107 23.90 40.54 15.54
CA ARG A 107 22.54 40.60 14.99
C ARG A 107 22.06 39.17 14.79
N GLU A 108 21.09 38.74 15.61
CA GLU A 108 20.40 37.48 15.41
C GLU A 108 19.81 37.52 14.00
N LYS A 109 20.45 36.79 13.06
CA LYS A 109 19.88 36.59 11.73
C LYS A 109 18.59 35.83 11.95
N LYS A 110 17.45 36.54 11.84
CA LYS A 110 16.08 36.02 11.83
C LYS A 110 16.09 34.62 11.21
N GLU A 111 15.86 33.59 12.03
CA GLU A 111 15.96 32.22 11.56
C GLU A 111 15.00 32.04 10.37
N PRO A 112 15.49 31.66 9.18
CA PRO A 112 14.65 31.66 8.01
C PRO A 112 13.62 30.54 8.15
N GLY A 113 12.39 30.93 8.44
CA GLY A 113 11.23 30.07 8.32
C GLY A 113 11.13 29.48 6.92
N ARG A 114 10.22 28.52 6.75
CA ARG A 114 10.06 27.82 5.47
C ARG A 114 9.83 28.80 4.32
N ARG A 115 10.73 28.79 3.33
CA ARG A 115 10.61 29.58 2.11
C ARG A 115 9.34 29.25 1.31
N GLN A 116 8.81 30.25 0.62
CA GLN A 116 7.66 30.09 -0.27
C GLN A 116 8.03 29.18 -1.44
N ALA A 117 7.07 28.34 -1.89
CA ALA A 117 7.30 27.39 -2.96
C ALA A 117 7.40 28.12 -4.32
N ILE A 118 8.44 27.82 -5.11
CA ILE A 118 8.62 28.39 -6.46
C ILE A 118 7.68 27.72 -7.47
N LYS A 119 7.20 28.48 -8.47
CA LYS A 119 6.40 27.98 -9.59
C LYS A 119 7.27 27.29 -10.65
N TRP A 120 7.77 26.10 -10.33
CA TRP A 120 8.64 25.36 -11.24
C TRP A 120 8.00 25.05 -12.61
N PRO A 121 8.77 25.10 -13.73
CA PRO A 121 8.30 24.68 -15.05
C PRO A 121 7.71 23.28 -15.07
N LYS A 122 6.84 22.98 -16.05
CA LYS A 122 6.26 21.64 -16.16
C LYS A 122 7.31 20.64 -16.66
N THR A 123 7.07 19.36 -16.42
CA THR A 123 8.00 18.29 -16.84
C THR A 123 8.14 18.20 -18.37
N ASN A 124 7.10 18.58 -19.11
CA ASN A 124 7.05 18.50 -20.57
C ASN A 124 7.58 19.77 -21.26
N GLU A 125 8.29 20.64 -20.54
CA GLU A 125 8.88 21.89 -21.07
C GLU A 125 10.43 21.78 -21.08
N PRO A 126 11.03 20.88 -21.88
CA PRO A 126 12.46 20.59 -21.79
C PRO A 126 13.35 21.79 -22.15
N ALA A 127 12.94 22.62 -23.11
CA ALA A 127 13.70 23.81 -23.52
C ALA A 127 13.84 24.84 -22.37
N VAL A 128 12.79 25.02 -21.57
CA VAL A 128 12.82 25.91 -20.40
C VAL A 128 13.80 25.40 -19.35
N TRP A 129 13.80 24.09 -19.11
CA TRP A 129 14.75 23.46 -18.18
C TRP A 129 16.19 23.51 -18.68
N GLN A 130 16.42 23.29 -19.98
CA GLN A 130 17.76 23.35 -20.55
C GLN A 130 18.34 24.77 -20.48
N LYS A 131 17.53 25.79 -20.80
CA LYS A 131 17.93 27.18 -20.64
C LYS A 131 18.25 27.50 -19.16
N LEU A 132 17.37 27.07 -18.25
CA LEU A 132 17.61 27.23 -16.81
C LEU A 132 18.92 26.56 -16.35
N ASP A 133 19.19 25.33 -16.80
CA ASP A 133 20.41 24.61 -16.43
C ASP A 133 21.66 25.37 -16.90
N ASN A 134 21.67 25.85 -18.14
CA ASN A 134 22.80 26.62 -18.68
C ASN A 134 23.02 27.90 -17.88
N ASP A 135 21.97 28.73 -17.73
CA ASP A 135 22.05 30.03 -17.05
C ASP A 135 22.52 29.87 -15.59
N VAL A 136 21.92 28.91 -14.85
CA VAL A 136 22.24 28.67 -13.45
C VAL A 136 23.62 28.03 -13.29
N THR A 137 24.03 27.16 -14.22
CA THR A 137 25.37 26.56 -14.18
C THR A 137 26.44 27.64 -14.28
N VAL A 138 26.31 28.55 -15.25
CA VAL A 138 27.22 29.70 -15.41
C VAL A 138 27.20 30.57 -14.15
N LEU A 139 26.00 30.94 -13.66
CA LEU A 139 25.85 31.74 -12.45
C LEU A 139 26.59 31.12 -11.24
N LEU A 140 26.48 29.80 -11.06
CA LEU A 140 27.12 29.10 -9.95
C LEU A 140 28.64 29.03 -10.10
N GLU A 141 29.17 28.89 -11.31
CA GLU A 141 30.62 28.88 -11.56
C GLU A 141 31.25 30.24 -11.24
N HIS A 142 30.54 31.34 -11.50
CA HIS A 142 30.98 32.70 -11.17
C HIS A 142 30.73 33.07 -9.70
N SER A 143 29.58 32.71 -9.13
CA SER A 143 29.15 33.18 -7.80
C SER A 143 29.71 32.37 -6.64
N LEU A 144 29.99 31.07 -6.82
CA LEU A 144 30.46 30.22 -5.73
C LEU A 144 31.94 30.45 -5.45
N ARG A 145 32.24 31.31 -4.47
CA ARG A 145 33.60 31.63 -4.01
C ARG A 145 33.89 31.06 -2.61
N GLY A 146 35.18 30.94 -2.27
CA GLY A 146 35.65 30.54 -0.94
C GLY A 146 35.73 29.02 -0.70
N ARG A 147 35.76 28.65 0.59
CA ARG A 147 35.87 27.26 1.06
C ARG A 147 34.64 26.43 0.66
N VAL A 148 34.81 25.12 0.53
CA VAL A 148 33.73 24.21 0.09
C VAL A 148 32.49 24.30 0.98
N GLU A 149 32.66 24.48 2.28
CA GLU A 149 31.55 24.66 3.21
C GLU A 149 30.75 25.92 2.91
N THR A 150 31.44 27.06 2.74
CA THR A 150 30.80 28.34 2.37
C THR A 150 30.04 28.21 1.06
N ARG A 151 30.63 27.56 0.05
CA ARG A 151 30.00 27.30 -1.25
C ARG A 151 28.76 26.42 -1.12
N LEU A 152 28.80 25.37 -0.29
CA LEU A 152 27.66 24.48 -0.07
C LEU A 152 26.54 25.16 0.74
N ASN A 153 26.91 26.01 1.70
CA ASN A 153 25.96 26.78 2.49
C ASN A 153 25.25 27.86 1.63
N SER A 154 25.95 28.53 0.72
CA SER A 154 25.36 29.56 -0.15
C SER A 154 24.69 29.00 -1.41
N LEU A 155 24.98 27.76 -1.82
CA LEU A 155 24.45 27.14 -3.03
C LEU A 155 22.92 27.19 -3.08
N GLY A 156 22.26 26.78 -2.00
CA GLY A 156 20.80 26.75 -1.92
C GLY A 156 20.17 28.14 -2.03
N ASP A 157 20.85 29.17 -1.52
CA ASP A 157 20.36 30.55 -1.54
C ASP A 157 20.45 31.16 -2.93
N ILE A 158 21.58 30.98 -3.61
CA ILE A 158 21.77 31.45 -5.00
C ILE A 158 20.74 30.77 -5.91
N LEU A 159 20.58 29.45 -5.77
CA LEU A 159 19.62 28.68 -6.56
C LEU A 159 18.18 29.14 -6.32
N TYR A 160 17.81 29.36 -5.06
CA TYR A 160 16.47 29.79 -4.70
C TYR A 160 16.18 31.18 -5.24
N GLU A 161 17.08 32.14 -5.06
CA GLU A 161 16.84 33.53 -5.44
C GLU A 161 16.74 33.69 -6.97
N GLU A 162 17.64 33.05 -7.71
CA GLU A 162 17.59 33.04 -9.18
C GLU A 162 16.29 32.42 -9.71
N CYS A 163 15.93 31.24 -9.20
CA CYS A 163 14.70 30.56 -9.63
C CYS A 163 13.43 31.30 -9.17
N ARG A 164 13.46 31.96 -8.01
CA ARG A 164 12.37 32.79 -7.50
C ARG A 164 12.17 34.00 -8.40
N SER A 165 13.24 34.71 -8.75
CA SER A 165 13.20 35.87 -9.64
C SER A 165 12.57 35.49 -10.99
N ARG A 166 13.00 34.37 -11.55
CA ARG A 166 12.58 33.91 -12.88
C ARG A 166 11.15 33.38 -12.97
N PHE A 167 10.69 32.61 -11.98
CA PHE A 167 9.41 31.91 -12.05
C PHE A 167 8.36 32.42 -11.07
N GLY A 168 8.77 33.22 -10.09
CA GLY A 168 7.93 33.66 -8.99
C GLY A 168 7.53 32.53 -8.03
N VAL A 169 6.74 32.92 -7.02
CA VAL A 169 6.28 32.04 -5.95
C VAL A 169 4.82 31.61 -6.14
N VAL A 170 4.48 30.45 -5.60
CA VAL A 170 3.10 29.94 -5.52
C VAL A 170 2.36 30.77 -4.47
N ALA A 171 1.30 31.45 -4.90
CA ALA A 171 0.45 32.21 -3.99
C ALA A 171 -0.18 31.30 -2.93
N GLU A 172 -0.38 31.84 -1.73
CA GLU A 172 -1.13 31.14 -0.69
C GLU A 172 -2.56 30.84 -1.18
N ARG A 173 -3.04 29.64 -0.88
CA ARG A 173 -4.41 29.24 -1.22
C ARG A 173 -5.38 30.09 -0.40
N ARG A 174 -5.92 31.14 -1.02
CA ARG A 174 -7.08 31.86 -0.47
C ARG A 174 -8.26 30.88 -0.36
N ARG A 175 -9.02 30.98 0.74
CA ARG A 175 -10.26 30.23 0.89
C ARG A 175 -11.15 30.58 -0.30
N ALA A 176 -11.62 29.57 -1.02
CA ALA A 176 -12.54 29.80 -2.13
C ALA A 176 -13.76 30.54 -1.61
N ALA A 177 -14.18 31.60 -2.32
CA ALA A 177 -15.38 32.34 -1.96
C ALA A 177 -16.58 31.37 -1.82
N PRO A 178 -17.51 31.64 -0.90
CA PRO A 178 -18.72 30.84 -0.78
C PRO A 178 -19.39 30.71 -2.15
N LYS A 179 -19.73 29.48 -2.56
CA LYS A 179 -20.44 29.29 -3.82
C LYS A 179 -21.78 30.01 -3.75
N GLN A 180 -22.10 30.79 -4.78
CA GLN A 180 -23.41 31.42 -4.89
C GLN A 180 -24.50 30.32 -4.92
N LYS A 181 -25.57 30.53 -4.14
CA LYS A 181 -26.71 29.62 -4.06
C LYS A 181 -27.41 29.53 -5.41
N GLY A 182 -27.72 28.31 -5.84
CA GLY A 182 -28.46 28.07 -7.08
C GLY A 182 -29.91 28.56 -6.98
N ARG A 183 -30.57 28.79 -8.13
CA ARG A 183 -31.98 29.25 -8.19
C ARG A 183 -32.91 28.48 -7.24
N ARG A 184 -32.85 27.14 -7.27
CA ARG A 184 -33.68 26.27 -6.41
C ARG A 184 -33.33 26.36 -4.92
N GLU A 185 -32.07 26.60 -4.57
CA GLU A 185 -31.67 26.77 -3.17
C GLU A 185 -32.23 28.09 -2.62
N ARG A 186 -32.20 29.17 -3.42
CA ARG A 186 -32.82 30.46 -3.07
C ARG A 186 -34.34 30.33 -2.90
N GLU A 187 -35.00 29.58 -3.78
CA GLU A 187 -36.44 29.32 -3.73
C GLU A 187 -36.85 28.47 -2.52
N ILE A 188 -36.04 27.44 -2.18
CA ILE A 188 -36.21 26.67 -0.95
C ILE A 188 -36.08 27.60 0.28
N GLU A 189 -35.13 28.53 0.29
CA GLU A 189 -34.96 29.48 1.39
C GLU A 189 -36.16 30.43 1.53
N GLN A 190 -36.67 30.95 0.41
CA GLN A 190 -37.89 31.77 0.39
C GLN A 190 -39.11 31.00 0.91
N LEU A 191 -39.31 29.75 0.48
CA LEU A 191 -40.41 28.91 0.99
C LEU A 191 -40.23 28.54 2.48
N VAL A 192 -38.99 28.32 2.94
CA VAL A 192 -38.71 28.11 4.37
C VAL A 192 -39.05 29.36 5.18
N TRP A 193 -38.73 30.55 4.65
CA TRP A 193 -39.10 31.83 5.26
C TRP A 193 -40.63 32.00 5.29
N ARG A 194 -41.32 31.80 4.16
CA ARG A 194 -42.80 31.88 4.07
C ARG A 194 -43.48 30.92 5.04
N ARG A 195 -42.97 29.68 5.15
CA ARG A 195 -43.45 28.69 6.14
C ARG A 195 -43.26 29.17 7.59
N ARG A 196 -42.14 29.83 7.89
CA ARG A 196 -41.88 30.41 9.23
C ARG A 196 -42.85 31.56 9.52
N GLN A 197 -43.17 32.40 8.54
CA GLN A 197 -44.14 33.49 8.70
C GLN A 197 -45.56 32.95 8.89
N LEU A 198 -46.01 32.00 8.07
CA LEU A 198 -47.31 31.35 8.23
C LEU A 198 -47.43 30.68 9.61
N ARG A 199 -46.36 30.08 10.13
CA ARG A 199 -46.35 29.51 11.50
C ARG A 199 -46.46 30.59 12.59
N LYS A 200 -45.92 31.79 12.38
CA LYS A 200 -46.08 32.92 13.30
C LYS A 200 -47.50 33.46 13.28
N GLN A 201 -48.10 33.59 12.10
CA GLN A 201 -49.51 34.00 11.93
C GLN A 201 -50.46 32.99 12.56
N TRP A 202 -50.25 31.68 12.31
CA TRP A 202 -51.04 30.60 12.92
C TRP A 202 -51.08 30.63 14.45
N ARG A 203 -49.98 31.05 15.10
CA ARG A 203 -49.91 31.17 16.57
C ARG A 203 -50.75 32.31 17.13
N LYS A 204 -51.05 33.33 16.32
CA LYS A 204 -51.78 34.54 16.71
C LYS A 204 -53.23 34.57 16.18
N ALA A 205 -53.59 33.63 15.30
CA ALA A 205 -54.83 33.63 14.55
C ALA A 205 -56.02 33.06 15.34
N SER A 206 -57.22 33.60 15.07
CA SER A 206 -58.52 33.06 15.52
C SER A 206 -58.88 31.75 14.79
N GLN A 207 -59.98 31.09 15.16
CA GLN A 207 -60.33 29.77 14.60
C GLN A 207 -60.66 29.83 13.10
N GLU A 208 -61.38 30.86 12.65
CA GLU A 208 -61.71 31.10 11.23
C GLU A 208 -60.48 31.45 10.39
N GLU A 209 -59.57 32.26 10.95
CA GLU A 209 -58.30 32.62 10.30
C GLU A 209 -57.38 31.40 10.12
N LYS A 210 -57.43 30.44 11.05
CA LYS A 210 -56.70 29.17 10.93
C LYS A 210 -57.22 28.32 9.76
N GLU A 211 -58.52 28.35 9.47
CA GLU A 211 -59.07 27.63 8.32
C GLU A 211 -58.55 28.21 7.00
N GLY A 212 -58.44 29.55 6.89
CA GLY A 212 -57.85 30.23 5.73
C GLY A 212 -56.32 30.03 5.59
N LEU A 213 -55.59 29.86 6.70
CA LEU A 213 -54.14 29.62 6.67
C LEU A 213 -53.76 28.16 6.32
N LYS A 214 -54.68 27.21 6.48
CA LYS A 214 -54.47 25.78 6.20
C LYS A 214 -54.10 25.50 4.73
N PRO A 215 -54.85 25.97 3.71
CA PRO A 215 -54.49 25.73 2.30
C PRO A 215 -53.14 26.37 1.92
N LEU A 216 -52.85 27.57 2.42
CA LEU A 216 -51.56 28.26 2.19
C LEU A 216 -50.39 27.48 2.78
N TRP A 217 -50.59 26.86 3.95
CA TRP A 217 -49.57 26.03 4.58
C TRP A 217 -49.34 24.73 3.80
N GLU A 218 -50.42 24.09 3.32
CA GLU A 218 -50.33 22.89 2.49
C GLU A 218 -49.62 23.14 1.16
N GLU A 219 -49.91 24.28 0.50
CA GLU A 219 -49.23 24.72 -0.72
C GLU A 219 -47.72 24.86 -0.49
N VAL A 220 -47.31 25.63 0.54
CA VAL A 220 -45.90 25.81 0.88
C VAL A 220 -45.24 24.48 1.25
N ARG A 221 -45.94 23.59 1.96
CA ARG A 221 -45.44 22.25 2.32
C ARG A 221 -45.21 21.39 1.07
N LYS A 222 -46.15 21.37 0.13
CA LYS A 222 -46.07 20.60 -1.12
C LYS A 222 -44.94 21.11 -2.01
N SER A 223 -44.85 22.42 -2.21
CA SER A 223 -43.79 23.08 -3.00
C SER A 223 -42.40 22.85 -2.39
N LEU A 224 -42.27 22.98 -1.07
CA LEU A 224 -41.00 22.71 -0.38
C LEU A 224 -40.58 21.24 -0.49
N SER A 225 -41.53 20.30 -0.38
CA SER A 225 -41.27 18.86 -0.53
C SER A 225 -40.74 18.53 -1.93
N ASN A 226 -41.40 19.06 -2.97
CA ASN A 226 -41.04 18.85 -4.37
C ASN A 226 -39.66 19.42 -4.68
N LEU A 227 -39.38 20.67 -4.30
CA LEU A 227 -38.09 21.30 -4.55
C LEU A 227 -36.96 20.61 -3.78
N ARG A 228 -37.17 20.21 -2.52
CA ARG A 228 -36.17 19.45 -1.74
C ARG A 228 -35.91 18.07 -2.34
N ARG A 229 -36.94 17.39 -2.86
CA ARG A 229 -36.76 16.10 -3.57
C ARG A 229 -35.95 16.29 -4.85
N ALA A 230 -36.30 17.29 -5.66
CA ALA A 230 -35.58 17.60 -6.90
C ALA A 230 -34.11 17.96 -6.65
N GLU A 231 -33.84 18.76 -5.62
CA GLU A 231 -32.47 19.16 -5.26
C GLU A 231 -31.67 17.98 -4.71
N ARG A 232 -32.25 17.13 -3.86
CA ARG A 232 -31.60 15.87 -3.42
C ARG A 232 -31.20 14.97 -4.59
N ILE A 233 -32.09 14.79 -5.57
CA ILE A 233 -31.79 13.97 -6.76
C ILE A 233 -30.65 14.59 -7.56
N ARG A 234 -30.68 15.92 -7.79
CA ARG A 234 -29.62 16.65 -8.49
C ARG A 234 -28.27 16.51 -7.78
N GLN A 235 -28.23 16.76 -6.48
CA GLN A 235 -27.01 16.67 -5.67
C GLN A 235 -26.45 15.24 -5.69
N ARG A 236 -27.31 14.21 -5.59
CA ARG A 236 -26.90 12.81 -5.71
C ARG A 236 -26.29 12.50 -7.08
N ARG A 237 -26.93 12.91 -8.17
CA ARG A 237 -26.39 12.74 -9.54
C ARG A 237 -25.04 13.43 -9.70
N ARG A 238 -24.93 14.69 -9.26
CA ARG A 238 -23.69 15.47 -9.31
C ARG A 238 -22.57 14.84 -8.49
N ARG A 239 -22.89 14.31 -7.30
CA ARG A 239 -21.92 13.61 -6.44
C ARG A 239 -21.43 12.33 -7.11
N LYS A 240 -22.33 11.51 -7.65
CA LYS A 240 -21.99 10.27 -8.37
C LYS A 240 -21.10 10.54 -9.58
N GLU A 241 -21.44 11.55 -10.39
CA GLU A 241 -20.64 11.92 -11.57
C GLU A 241 -19.26 12.48 -11.16
N LYS A 242 -19.19 13.25 -10.08
CA LYS A 242 -17.92 13.73 -9.53
C LYS A 242 -17.04 12.60 -9.02
N GLU A 243 -17.61 11.65 -8.28
CA GLU A 243 -16.91 10.46 -7.79
C GLU A 243 -16.40 9.60 -8.95
N ARG A 244 -17.26 9.37 -9.97
CA ARG A 244 -16.89 8.69 -11.21
C ARG A 244 -15.74 9.41 -11.93
N SER A 245 -15.85 10.72 -12.15
CA SER A 245 -14.80 11.53 -12.78
C SER A 245 -13.50 11.47 -11.99
N ASN A 246 -13.56 11.55 -10.66
CA ASN A 246 -12.38 11.46 -9.80
C ASN A 246 -11.72 10.08 -9.88
N PHE A 247 -12.51 9.00 -9.91
CA PHE A 247 -12.01 7.64 -10.10
C PHE A 247 -11.29 7.50 -11.43
N PHE A 248 -11.90 7.91 -12.55
CA PHE A 248 -11.26 7.80 -13.87
C PHE A 248 -10.05 8.72 -14.04
N LYS A 249 -10.01 9.88 -13.35
CA LYS A 249 -8.82 10.76 -13.35
C LYS A 249 -7.63 10.14 -12.63
N ASN A 250 -7.85 9.50 -11.48
CA ASN A 250 -6.80 8.84 -10.73
C ASN A 250 -7.38 7.75 -9.81
N PRO A 251 -7.45 6.49 -10.27
CA PRO A 251 -8.07 5.40 -9.52
C PRO A 251 -7.40 5.16 -8.17
N PHE A 252 -6.07 5.22 -8.13
CA PHE A 252 -5.29 5.01 -6.91
C PHE A 252 -5.56 6.08 -5.85
N LYS A 253 -5.58 7.35 -6.26
CA LYS A 253 -5.90 8.45 -5.34
C LYS A 253 -7.34 8.35 -4.85
N HIS A 254 -8.28 7.93 -5.70
CA HIS A 254 -9.67 7.75 -5.31
C HIS A 254 -9.84 6.60 -4.32
N ALA A 255 -9.26 5.43 -4.60
CA ALA A 255 -9.28 4.29 -3.68
C ALA A 255 -8.63 4.63 -2.34
N LYS A 256 -7.48 5.33 -2.37
CA LYS A 256 -6.82 5.84 -1.16
C LYS A 256 -7.74 6.75 -0.33
N GLN A 257 -8.47 7.65 -0.97
CA GLN A 257 -9.43 8.53 -0.29
C GLN A 257 -10.67 7.80 0.25
N LEU A 258 -11.00 6.63 -0.29
CA LEU A 258 -12.13 5.81 0.15
C LEU A 258 -11.77 4.94 1.37
N LEU A 259 -10.54 4.41 1.38
CA LEU A 259 -10.08 3.43 2.35
C LEU A 259 -9.28 4.03 3.51
N GLU A 260 -8.62 5.18 3.31
CA GLU A 260 -7.90 5.83 4.41
C GLU A 260 -8.82 6.71 5.25
N ASP A 261 -8.68 6.61 6.56
CA ASP A 261 -9.33 7.52 7.50
C ASP A 261 -8.95 8.96 7.24
N LYS A 262 -9.92 9.85 7.43
CA LYS A 262 -9.69 11.28 7.30
C LYS A 262 -8.74 11.74 8.40
N ARG A 263 -7.70 12.47 8.01
CA ARG A 263 -6.75 13.07 8.95
C ARG A 263 -6.90 14.57 8.90
N SER A 264 -7.16 15.19 10.04
CA SER A 264 -7.29 16.63 10.19
C SER A 264 -6.98 17.02 11.61
N GLY A 265 -6.45 18.20 11.83
CA GLY A 265 -6.09 18.65 13.16
C GLY A 265 -5.26 19.90 13.06
N LYS A 266 -5.30 20.70 14.12
CA LYS A 266 -4.43 21.86 14.29
C LYS A 266 -3.76 21.66 15.64
N LEU A 267 -2.44 21.77 15.64
CA LEU A 267 -1.67 21.63 16.86
C LEU A 267 -1.94 22.88 17.73
N GLU A 268 -2.55 22.66 18.89
CA GLU A 268 -2.96 23.71 19.84
C GLU A 268 -2.06 23.61 21.07
N ILE A 269 -0.77 23.91 20.88
CA ILE A 269 0.21 23.99 21.97
C ILE A 269 1.05 25.25 21.80
N THR A 270 1.63 25.74 22.90
CA THR A 270 2.53 26.88 22.85
C THR A 270 3.89 26.49 22.25
N LYS A 271 4.62 27.48 21.73
CA LYS A 271 5.98 27.26 21.20
C LYS A 271 6.93 26.69 22.28
N SER A 272 6.82 27.19 23.52
CA SER A 272 7.66 26.76 24.65
C SER A 272 7.44 25.29 25.00
N GLU A 273 6.18 24.86 25.12
CA GLU A 273 5.84 23.46 25.38
C GLU A 273 6.32 22.54 24.26
N LEU A 274 6.20 22.99 23.00
CA LEU A 274 6.70 22.25 21.86
C LEU A 274 8.23 22.07 21.90
N GLU A 275 8.96 23.13 22.20
CA GLU A 275 10.42 23.10 22.31
C GLU A 275 10.89 22.20 23.46
N LYS A 276 10.21 22.27 24.62
CA LYS A 276 10.46 21.37 25.75
C LYS A 276 10.27 19.91 25.35
N HIS A 277 9.14 19.58 24.73
CA HIS A 277 8.85 18.22 24.28
C HIS A 277 9.89 17.69 23.28
N ILE A 278 10.27 18.51 22.29
CA ILE A 278 11.30 18.12 21.31
C ILE A 278 12.65 17.90 22.01
N ARG A 279 13.02 18.77 22.95
CA ARG A 279 14.27 18.64 23.69
C ARG A 279 14.30 17.31 24.45
N GLU A 280 13.29 17.04 25.25
CA GLU A 280 13.16 15.78 26.00
C GLU A 280 13.18 14.54 25.09
N GLN A 281 12.49 14.59 23.94
CA GLN A 281 12.41 13.45 23.03
C GLN A 281 13.75 13.11 22.33
N TYR A 282 14.56 14.12 22.01
CA TYR A 282 15.79 13.97 21.23
C TYR A 282 17.07 14.21 22.04
N SER A 283 16.97 14.51 23.34
CA SER A 283 18.10 14.55 24.27
C SER A 283 18.26 13.22 24.97
N ASP A 284 19.45 12.66 24.92
CA ASP A 284 19.84 11.51 25.72
C ASP A 284 21.05 11.92 26.59
N PRO A 285 20.85 12.10 27.92
CA PRO A 285 21.92 12.40 28.85
C PRO A 285 22.98 11.28 28.91
N ALA A 286 22.57 10.03 28.66
CA ALA A 286 23.42 8.85 28.67
C ALA A 286 24.02 8.52 27.29
N LYS A 287 23.91 9.41 26.29
CA LYS A 287 24.41 9.18 24.93
C LYS A 287 25.89 8.78 24.82
N ALA A 288 26.69 9.16 25.83
CA ALA A 288 28.12 8.85 25.90
C ALA A 288 28.40 7.47 26.52
N ILE A 289 27.42 6.87 27.19
CA ILE A 289 27.53 5.56 27.82
C ILE A 289 27.29 4.51 26.73
N PRO A 290 28.27 3.64 26.43
CA PRO A 290 28.10 2.61 25.42
C PRO A 290 26.95 1.68 25.79
N LEU A 291 26.03 1.44 24.85
CA LEU A 291 25.01 0.41 25.01
C LEU A 291 25.70 -0.97 25.04
N GLY A 292 25.50 -1.71 26.13
CA GLY A 292 25.96 -3.09 26.26
C GLY A 292 25.29 -4.02 25.25
N SER A 293 25.83 -5.24 25.12
CA SER A 293 25.14 -6.28 24.36
C SER A 293 23.84 -6.67 25.08
N PRO A 294 22.69 -6.77 24.38
CA PRO A 294 21.45 -7.24 24.99
C PRO A 294 21.51 -8.69 25.50
N GLY A 295 22.60 -9.43 25.27
CA GLY A 295 22.82 -10.81 25.72
C GLY A 295 22.07 -11.86 24.89
N TYR A 296 20.83 -11.56 24.45
CA TYR A 296 20.00 -12.46 23.66
C TYR A 296 20.22 -12.37 22.13
N VAL A 297 21.03 -11.41 21.64
CA VAL A 297 21.38 -11.29 20.22
C VAL A 297 22.88 -11.51 20.03
N PRO A 298 23.31 -12.60 19.37
CA PRO A 298 24.72 -12.79 19.07
C PRO A 298 25.23 -11.67 18.16
N ARG A 299 26.37 -11.06 18.51
CA ARG A 299 26.99 -10.00 17.71
C ARG A 299 27.26 -10.52 16.29
N PRO A 300 26.84 -9.81 15.23
CA PRO A 300 27.11 -10.27 13.87
C PRO A 300 28.62 -10.33 13.61
N ALA A 301 29.06 -11.37 12.91
CA ALA A 301 30.45 -11.46 12.45
C ALA A 301 30.83 -10.22 11.61
N PRO A 302 32.07 -9.71 11.73
CA PRO A 302 32.54 -8.54 10.99
C PRO A 302 32.29 -8.66 9.48
N PRO A 303 32.07 -7.53 8.78
CA PRO A 303 31.99 -7.51 7.32
C PRO A 303 33.30 -7.98 6.67
N VAL A 304 33.18 -8.79 5.61
CA VAL A 304 34.34 -9.37 4.88
C VAL A 304 34.88 -8.41 3.82
N ILE A 305 34.04 -7.50 3.32
CA ILE A 305 34.37 -6.56 2.25
C ILE A 305 34.74 -5.23 2.89
N PRO A 306 35.85 -4.57 2.51
CA PRO A 306 36.19 -3.25 3.03
C PRO A 306 35.13 -2.20 2.67
N PHE A 307 34.90 -1.25 3.58
CA PHE A 307 33.98 -0.15 3.31
C PHE A 307 34.55 0.75 2.20
N ASN A 308 33.71 1.12 1.23
CA ASN A 308 34.11 2.02 0.15
C ASN A 308 34.26 3.47 0.66
N THR A 309 35.51 3.86 0.90
CA THR A 309 35.93 5.21 1.33
C THR A 309 36.22 6.17 0.18
N ALA A 310 36.19 5.71 -1.08
CA ALA A 310 36.50 6.55 -2.24
C ALA A 310 35.49 7.71 -2.38
N PRO A 311 35.87 8.89 -2.89
CA PRO A 311 34.92 9.99 -3.05
C PRO A 311 33.68 9.61 -3.91
N PRO A 312 32.50 10.22 -3.67
CA PRO A 312 31.29 9.91 -4.40
C PRO A 312 31.46 10.04 -5.92
N LYS A 313 30.96 9.08 -6.69
CA LYS A 313 30.93 9.14 -8.16
C LYS A 313 29.74 9.94 -8.67
N LEU A 314 29.86 10.56 -9.85
CA LEU A 314 28.75 11.29 -10.48
C LEU A 314 27.56 10.36 -10.76
N SER A 315 27.82 9.09 -11.10
CA SER A 315 26.79 8.07 -11.28
C SER A 315 26.00 7.79 -9.99
N GLU A 316 26.66 7.77 -8.83
CA GLU A 316 25.99 7.59 -7.53
C GLU A 316 25.02 8.74 -7.23
N VAL A 317 25.47 9.98 -7.48
CA VAL A 317 24.64 11.19 -7.35
C VAL A 317 23.46 11.14 -8.33
N ALA A 318 23.71 10.84 -9.61
CA ALA A 318 22.68 10.73 -10.63
C ALA A 318 21.64 9.67 -10.27
N ASP A 319 22.06 8.53 -9.73
CA ASP A 319 21.16 7.46 -9.30
C ASP A 319 20.29 7.83 -8.11
N VAL A 320 20.84 8.54 -7.11
CA VAL A 320 20.04 9.06 -5.99
C VAL A 320 19.00 10.05 -6.51
N VAL A 321 19.41 11.02 -7.32
CA VAL A 321 18.52 12.04 -7.89
C VAL A 321 17.44 11.42 -8.77
N ARG A 322 17.79 10.43 -9.61
CA ARG A 322 16.85 9.71 -10.47
C ARG A 322 15.79 8.97 -9.66
N LYS A 323 16.18 8.26 -8.60
CA LYS A 323 15.25 7.49 -7.73
C LYS A 323 14.40 8.38 -6.82
N ALA A 324 14.86 9.59 -6.47
CA ALA A 324 14.11 10.51 -5.62
C ALA A 324 12.78 10.93 -6.26
N ARG A 325 11.74 11.16 -5.44
CA ARG A 325 10.45 11.67 -5.93
C ARG A 325 10.58 13.17 -6.25
N ALA A 326 10.24 13.56 -7.47
CA ALA A 326 10.31 14.97 -7.90
C ALA A 326 9.40 15.91 -7.09
N ALA A 327 8.30 15.38 -6.55
CA ALA A 327 7.36 16.11 -5.71
C ALA A 327 7.73 16.09 -4.21
N SER A 328 8.90 15.56 -3.84
CA SER A 328 9.38 15.60 -2.45
C SER A 328 9.57 17.04 -2.00
N ALA A 329 9.12 17.35 -0.78
CA ALA A 329 9.21 18.70 -0.23
C ALA A 329 10.68 19.09 0.02
N PRO A 330 11.09 20.33 -0.34
CA PRO A 330 12.42 20.84 -0.04
C PRO A 330 12.59 21.14 1.46
N GLY A 331 13.84 21.31 1.88
CA GLY A 331 14.19 21.80 3.21
C GLY A 331 14.08 23.33 3.35
N PRO A 332 14.70 23.91 4.40
CA PRO A 332 14.71 25.36 4.64
C PRO A 332 15.10 26.20 3.42
N ASN A 333 16.06 25.75 2.61
CA ASN A 333 16.56 26.49 1.45
C ASN A 333 15.55 26.60 0.28
N GLY A 334 14.46 25.82 0.30
CA GLY A 334 13.41 25.86 -0.72
C GLY A 334 13.75 25.18 -2.05
N VAL A 335 14.91 24.53 -2.17
CA VAL A 335 15.38 23.89 -3.42
C VAL A 335 14.96 22.41 -3.48
N PRO A 336 14.12 21.98 -4.44
CA PRO A 336 13.62 20.61 -4.51
C PRO A 336 14.48 19.69 -5.38
N TYR A 337 14.30 18.37 -5.23
CA TYR A 337 14.86 17.35 -6.14
C TYR A 337 14.51 17.58 -7.61
N LYS A 338 13.40 18.28 -7.90
CA LYS A 338 12.97 18.61 -9.25
C LYS A 338 14.07 19.36 -10.02
N LEU A 339 14.73 20.34 -9.39
CA LEU A 339 15.82 21.11 -10.01
C LEU A 339 16.96 20.17 -10.43
N TYR A 340 17.52 19.39 -9.50
CA TYR A 340 18.62 18.48 -9.75
C TYR A 340 18.33 17.36 -10.77
N LYS A 341 17.05 17.03 -10.98
CA LYS A 341 16.63 16.06 -12.01
C LYS A 341 16.76 16.64 -13.41
N TYR A 342 16.32 17.89 -13.61
CA TYR A 342 16.23 18.52 -14.94
C TYR A 342 17.41 19.44 -15.25
N CYS A 343 18.25 19.78 -14.27
CA CYS A 343 19.44 20.60 -14.41
C CYS A 343 20.72 19.76 -14.19
N PRO A 344 21.20 19.03 -15.21
CA PRO A 344 22.40 18.19 -15.11
C PRO A 344 23.70 18.97 -14.87
N GLY A 345 23.84 20.19 -15.37
CA GLY A 345 24.98 21.07 -15.10
C GLY A 345 25.07 21.44 -13.62
N VAL A 346 23.95 21.88 -13.04
CA VAL A 346 23.84 22.14 -11.58
C VAL A 346 24.15 20.88 -10.77
N ARG A 347 23.65 19.71 -11.20
CA ARG A 347 23.96 18.42 -10.55
C ARG A 347 25.45 18.08 -10.62
N LYS A 348 26.13 18.40 -11.73
CA LYS A 348 27.59 18.20 -11.90
C LYS A 348 28.39 19.11 -10.97
N ILE A 349 27.99 20.38 -10.81
CA ILE A 349 28.60 21.30 -9.84
C ILE A 349 28.42 20.78 -8.41
N LEU A 350 27.20 20.39 -8.04
CA LEU A 350 26.94 19.80 -6.72
C LEU A 350 27.84 18.59 -6.47
N TRP A 351 27.93 17.66 -7.43
CA TRP A 351 28.82 16.49 -7.31
C TRP A 351 30.30 16.88 -7.06
N LYS A 352 30.84 17.88 -7.79
CA LYS A 352 32.20 18.37 -7.55
C LYS A 352 32.36 18.87 -6.11
N LEU A 353 31.38 19.61 -5.58
CA LEU A 353 31.39 20.08 -4.19
C LEU A 353 31.31 18.92 -3.19
N LEU A 354 30.43 17.93 -3.43
CA LEU A 354 30.30 16.74 -2.59
C LEU A 354 31.61 15.94 -2.53
N LYS A 355 32.33 15.84 -3.67
CA LYS A 355 33.64 15.16 -3.74
C LYS A 355 34.67 15.83 -2.84
N VAL A 356 34.73 17.16 -2.84
CA VAL A 356 35.66 17.93 -1.99
C VAL A 356 35.25 17.89 -0.52
N ALA A 357 33.94 18.01 -0.23
CA ALA A 357 33.43 17.91 1.14
C ALA A 357 33.72 16.53 1.76
N TRP A 358 33.57 15.46 0.97
CA TRP A 358 33.95 14.10 1.36
C TRP A 358 35.42 14.00 1.75
N GLY A 359 36.33 14.45 0.87
CA GLY A 359 37.77 14.36 1.14
C GLY A 359 38.25 15.20 2.32
N LYS A 360 37.49 16.24 2.70
CA LYS A 360 37.79 17.11 3.84
C LYS A 360 36.99 16.79 5.11
N ASN A 361 36.16 15.74 5.09
CA ASN A 361 35.25 15.38 6.20
C ASN A 361 34.34 16.54 6.66
N ILE A 362 33.87 17.36 5.72
CA ILE A 362 33.05 18.54 6.01
C ILE A 362 31.56 18.20 5.88
N ILE A 363 30.79 18.50 6.92
CA ILE A 363 29.32 18.50 6.90
C ILE A 363 28.83 19.94 7.05
N PRO A 364 28.35 20.58 5.96
CA PRO A 364 27.86 21.96 5.99
C PRO A 364 26.78 22.19 7.04
N SER A 365 26.86 23.34 7.73
CA SER A 365 25.87 23.75 8.75
C SER A 365 24.44 23.78 8.21
N GLU A 366 24.25 24.15 6.94
CA GLU A 366 22.92 24.13 6.29
C GLU A 366 22.30 22.74 6.21
N TRP A 367 23.09 21.66 6.24
CA TRP A 367 22.59 20.29 6.17
C TRP A 367 22.16 19.76 7.53
N GLN A 368 22.60 20.42 8.61
CA GLN A 368 22.31 20.05 9.99
C GLN A 368 21.01 20.70 10.50
N ARG A 369 20.40 21.59 9.70
CA ARG A 369 19.16 22.30 10.04
C ARG A 369 17.98 21.77 9.24
N ALA A 370 16.82 21.70 9.89
CA ALA A 370 15.58 21.23 9.29
C ALA A 370 14.40 22.11 9.68
N VAL A 371 13.37 22.12 8.82
CA VAL A 371 12.05 22.63 9.20
C VAL A 371 11.18 21.45 9.63
N THR A 372 10.66 21.47 10.85
CA THR A 372 9.75 20.44 11.35
C THR A 372 8.31 20.74 10.93
N VAL A 373 7.63 19.75 10.34
CA VAL A 373 6.22 19.80 9.97
C VAL A 373 5.45 18.74 10.75
N PHE A 374 4.35 19.14 11.38
CA PHE A 374 3.47 18.25 12.14
C PHE A 374 2.31 17.79 11.27
N ILE A 375 2.22 16.47 11.03
CA ILE A 375 1.17 15.86 10.23
C ILE A 375 0.22 15.09 11.16
N PRO A 376 -1.09 15.39 11.17
CA PRO A 376 -2.04 14.69 12.04
C PRO A 376 -2.12 13.20 11.65
N LYS A 377 -2.10 12.33 12.66
CA LYS A 377 -2.30 10.87 12.49
C LYS A 377 -3.78 10.54 12.29
N GLU A 378 -4.66 11.33 12.91
CA GLU A 378 -6.09 11.07 13.06
C GLU A 378 -6.95 12.29 12.69
N GLN A 379 -8.27 12.16 12.81
CA GLN A 379 -9.21 13.25 12.63
C GLN A 379 -9.35 14.06 13.92
N ASN A 380 -9.47 15.38 13.79
CA ASN A 380 -9.60 16.34 14.89
C ASN A 380 -8.43 16.32 15.90
N SER A 381 -7.21 16.02 15.45
CA SER A 381 -6.02 16.01 16.32
C SER A 381 -5.69 17.40 16.87
N ASN A 382 -5.39 17.48 18.16
CA ASN A 382 -5.06 18.73 18.87
C ASN A 382 -3.76 18.63 19.69
N SER A 383 -3.43 17.46 20.23
CA SER A 383 -2.28 17.22 21.11
C SER A 383 -1.05 16.69 20.35
N ILE A 384 0.15 16.92 20.87
CA ILE A 384 1.42 16.63 20.17
C ILE A 384 1.61 15.15 19.79
N SER A 385 1.17 14.22 20.64
CA SER A 385 1.29 12.77 20.41
C SER A 385 0.45 12.29 19.23
N GLN A 386 -0.63 13.01 18.89
CA GLN A 386 -1.49 12.75 17.73
C GLN A 386 -0.90 13.26 16.41
N PHE A 387 0.24 13.96 16.45
CA PHE A 387 0.95 14.38 15.26
C PHE A 387 2.20 13.53 15.03
N ARG A 388 2.54 13.37 13.76
CA ARG A 388 3.84 12.88 13.33
C ARG A 388 4.72 14.08 13.00
N SER A 389 5.79 14.26 13.75
CA SER A 389 6.84 15.22 13.42
C SER A 389 7.65 14.71 12.21
N ILE A 390 7.80 15.55 11.19
CA ILE A 390 8.60 15.26 9.99
C ILE A 390 9.62 16.39 9.82
N ALA A 391 10.91 16.06 9.90
CA ALA A 391 11.99 16.99 9.64
C ALA A 391 12.28 17.11 8.13
N LEU A 392 12.07 18.30 7.56
CA LEU A 392 12.39 18.61 6.18
C LEU A 392 13.83 19.12 6.08
N LEU A 393 14.76 18.22 5.75
CA LEU A 393 16.17 18.56 5.48
C LEU A 393 16.39 19.07 4.04
N ASN A 394 17.47 19.84 3.85
CA ASN A 394 17.92 20.30 2.53
C ASN A 394 18.27 19.13 1.59
N VAL A 395 17.98 19.29 0.30
CA VAL A 395 18.06 18.19 -0.69
C VAL A 395 19.50 17.76 -0.93
N GLU A 396 20.43 18.70 -0.91
CA GLU A 396 21.87 18.52 -1.10
C GLU A 396 22.44 17.55 -0.06
N GLY A 397 22.14 17.79 1.22
CA GLY A 397 22.51 16.89 2.31
C GLY A 397 21.83 15.53 2.20
N LYS A 398 20.54 15.48 1.85
CA LYS A 398 19.85 14.19 1.60
C LYS A 398 20.51 13.38 0.49
N ILE A 399 20.99 14.03 -0.58
CA ILE A 399 21.72 13.36 -1.66
C ILE A 399 23.01 12.75 -1.12
N PHE A 400 23.80 13.53 -0.39
CA PHE A 400 25.07 13.09 0.22
C PHE A 400 24.86 11.89 1.16
N PHE A 401 23.97 12.03 2.15
CA PHE A 401 23.70 10.97 3.12
C PHE A 401 23.02 9.74 2.50
N SER A 402 22.29 9.89 1.39
CA SER A 402 21.75 8.73 0.66
C SER A 402 22.85 7.89 0.00
N ILE A 403 23.95 8.50 -0.43
CA ILE A 403 25.11 7.76 -0.97
C ILE A 403 25.78 6.99 0.17
N MET A 404 26.02 7.65 1.30
CA MET A 404 26.56 7.00 2.52
C MET A 404 25.69 5.83 2.96
N ALA A 405 24.37 6.02 3.07
CA ALA A 405 23.44 4.99 3.48
C ALA A 405 23.47 3.77 2.54
N LYS A 406 23.57 3.99 1.22
CA LYS A 406 23.70 2.89 0.25
C LYS A 406 25.01 2.13 0.41
N ARG A 407 26.12 2.83 0.58
CA ARG A 407 27.44 2.20 0.81
C ARG A 407 27.47 1.43 2.11
N LEU A 408 26.92 1.99 3.18
CA LEU A 408 26.78 1.32 4.47
C LEU A 408 25.88 0.09 4.36
N THR A 409 24.77 0.20 3.65
CA THR A 409 23.91 -0.97 3.36
C THR A 409 24.70 -2.03 2.61
N SER A 410 25.45 -1.68 1.56
CA SER A 410 26.24 -2.65 0.79
C SER A 410 27.38 -3.28 1.60
N TYR A 411 27.95 -2.54 2.55
CA TYR A 411 28.98 -3.03 3.47
C TYR A 411 28.40 -3.97 4.53
N LEU A 412 27.22 -3.65 5.08
CA LEU A 412 26.54 -4.44 6.10
C LEU A 412 25.77 -5.65 5.53
N THR A 413 25.25 -5.55 4.30
CA THR A 413 24.44 -6.60 3.68
C THR A 413 25.33 -7.57 2.90
N LYS A 414 25.33 -8.83 3.35
CA LYS A 414 26.21 -9.87 2.84
C LYS A 414 25.90 -10.21 1.39
N ILE A 415 26.96 -10.52 0.66
CA ILE A 415 26.92 -11.39 -0.51
C ILE A 415 26.17 -12.68 -0.13
N CYS A 416 25.33 -13.21 -1.03
CA CYS A 416 24.70 -14.50 -0.81
C CYS A 416 25.80 -15.57 -0.68
N PRO A 417 25.94 -16.24 0.47
CA PRO A 417 27.02 -17.22 0.68
C PRO A 417 26.94 -18.44 -0.24
N LEU A 418 25.80 -18.68 -0.90
CA LEU A 418 25.60 -19.81 -1.80
C LEU A 418 25.88 -19.48 -3.27
N CYS A 419 25.53 -18.28 -3.73
CA CYS A 419 25.59 -17.93 -5.16
C CYS A 419 26.37 -16.65 -5.46
N ASN A 420 27.01 -16.09 -4.43
CA ASN A 420 27.79 -14.87 -4.49
C ASN A 420 27.06 -13.62 -5.04
N THR A 421 25.72 -13.61 -5.03
CA THR A 421 24.94 -12.43 -5.41
C THR A 421 25.16 -11.30 -4.40
N ILE A 422 25.61 -10.13 -4.88
CA ILE A 422 25.83 -8.92 -4.09
C ILE A 422 24.48 -8.31 -3.69
N ASN A 423 24.37 -7.77 -2.46
CA ASN A 423 23.12 -7.26 -1.88
C ASN A 423 22.00 -8.32 -1.84
N ALA A 424 22.33 -9.53 -1.38
CA ALA A 424 21.36 -10.61 -1.24
C ALA A 424 20.29 -10.22 -0.22
N SER A 425 19.14 -9.76 -0.72
CA SER A 425 17.99 -9.43 0.11
C SER A 425 17.38 -10.69 0.74
N LEU A 426 16.52 -10.51 1.74
CA LEU A 426 15.74 -11.61 2.30
C LEU A 426 14.93 -12.36 1.20
N GLN A 427 14.39 -11.62 0.23
CA GLN A 427 13.72 -12.19 -0.94
C GLN A 427 14.66 -13.09 -1.75
N HIS A 428 15.90 -12.65 -1.99
CA HIS A 428 16.90 -13.46 -2.65
C HIS A 428 17.15 -14.76 -1.88
N ILE A 429 17.40 -14.67 -0.57
CA ILE A 429 17.73 -15.84 0.26
C ILE A 429 16.56 -16.83 0.32
N LEU A 430 15.33 -16.35 0.53
CA LEU A 430 14.16 -17.20 0.77
C LEU A 430 13.42 -17.68 -0.49
N SER A 431 13.68 -17.10 -1.66
CA SER A 431 12.94 -17.46 -2.89
C SER A 431 13.67 -17.25 -4.21
N GLY A 432 14.79 -16.51 -4.23
CA GLY A 432 15.41 -16.03 -5.47
C GLY A 432 16.81 -16.57 -5.75
N CYS A 433 17.42 -17.34 -4.85
CA CYS A 433 18.78 -17.85 -5.01
C CYS A 433 18.77 -19.07 -5.92
N LYS A 434 19.46 -18.98 -7.06
CA LYS A 434 19.57 -20.08 -8.05
C LYS A 434 20.25 -21.33 -7.46
N THR A 435 21.32 -21.14 -6.68
CA THR A 435 22.01 -22.25 -6.02
C THR A 435 21.12 -22.93 -4.96
N ALA A 436 20.37 -22.15 -4.18
CA ALA A 436 19.43 -22.73 -3.21
C ALA A 436 18.29 -23.50 -3.89
N LEU A 437 17.85 -23.03 -5.08
CA LEU A 437 16.87 -23.74 -5.90
C LEU A 437 17.44 -25.06 -6.43
N SER A 438 18.65 -25.07 -7.00
CA SER A 438 19.27 -26.28 -7.55
C SER A 438 19.61 -27.31 -6.47
N GLN A 439 19.95 -26.86 -5.27
CA GLN A 439 20.16 -27.71 -4.10
C GLN A 439 18.86 -28.28 -3.52
N GLY A 440 17.67 -27.85 -3.97
CA GLY A 440 16.39 -28.35 -3.45
C GLY A 440 15.98 -27.76 -2.09
N ARG A 441 16.57 -26.63 -1.67
CA ARG A 441 16.24 -26.00 -0.37
C ARG A 441 14.79 -25.53 -0.29
N TYR A 442 14.34 -24.85 -1.34
CA TYR A 442 12.95 -24.38 -1.43
C TYR A 442 11.95 -25.52 -1.56
N ARG A 443 12.41 -26.67 -2.07
CA ARG A 443 11.61 -27.88 -2.15
C ARG A 443 11.31 -28.42 -0.76
N TRP A 444 12.28 -28.46 0.15
CA TRP A 444 12.04 -28.91 1.52
C TRP A 444 10.93 -28.11 2.22
N ARG A 445 10.93 -26.78 2.08
CA ARG A 445 9.82 -25.93 2.58
C ARG A 445 8.51 -26.23 1.85
N HIS A 446 8.55 -26.38 0.52
CA HIS A 446 7.36 -26.69 -0.28
C HIS A 446 6.75 -28.03 0.14
N ASP A 447 7.55 -29.09 0.30
CA ASP A 447 7.12 -30.42 0.73
C ASP A 447 6.52 -30.38 2.15
N ALA A 448 7.07 -29.57 3.06
CA ALA A 448 6.51 -29.37 4.40
C ALA A 448 5.10 -28.74 4.36
N VAL A 449 4.91 -27.70 3.55
CA VAL A 449 3.60 -27.06 3.35
C VAL A 449 2.64 -27.99 2.60
N LEU A 450 3.13 -28.76 1.62
CA LEU A 450 2.34 -29.73 0.87
C LEU A 450 1.84 -30.86 1.77
N LYS A 451 2.68 -31.37 2.67
CA LYS A 451 2.29 -32.37 3.67
C LYS A 451 1.13 -31.87 4.53
N LYS A 452 1.23 -30.63 5.03
CA LYS A 452 0.15 -30.03 5.83
C LYS A 452 -1.13 -29.82 5.03
N LEU A 453 -1.02 -29.37 3.77
CA LEU A 453 -2.17 -29.22 2.87
C LEU A 453 -2.85 -30.58 2.61
N ALA A 454 -2.07 -31.63 2.42
CA ALA A 454 -2.55 -32.98 2.22
C ALA A 454 -3.30 -33.53 3.45
N GLU A 455 -2.80 -33.30 4.66
CA GLU A 455 -3.49 -33.67 5.90
C GLU A 455 -4.89 -33.03 5.99
N VAL A 456 -4.99 -31.74 5.65
CA VAL A 456 -6.27 -31.02 5.63
C VAL A 456 -7.19 -31.57 4.54
N ALA A 457 -6.66 -31.79 3.32
CA ALA A 457 -7.43 -32.33 2.20
C ALA A 457 -7.93 -33.75 2.48
N GLU A 458 -7.12 -34.59 3.11
CA GLU A 458 -7.47 -35.95 3.52
C GLU A 458 -8.60 -35.95 4.56
N SER A 459 -8.54 -35.06 5.55
CA SER A 459 -9.63 -34.89 6.51
C SER A 459 -10.94 -34.51 5.81
N CYS A 460 -10.90 -33.58 4.87
CA CYS A 460 -12.08 -33.20 4.08
C CYS A 460 -12.59 -34.33 3.19
N ARG A 461 -11.68 -35.12 2.59
CA ARG A 461 -12.01 -36.29 1.76
C ARG A 461 -12.72 -37.37 2.56
N ARG A 462 -12.21 -37.72 3.74
CA ARG A 462 -12.84 -38.71 4.63
C ARG A 462 -14.24 -38.28 5.05
N GLU A 463 -14.41 -37.00 5.42
CA GLU A 463 -15.71 -36.45 5.76
C GLU A 463 -16.69 -36.45 4.57
N ALA A 464 -16.21 -36.20 3.35
CA ALA A 464 -17.04 -36.26 2.15
C ALA A 464 -17.48 -37.70 1.83
N ASN A 465 -16.59 -38.67 1.99
CA ASN A 465 -16.88 -40.09 1.76
C ASN A 465 -17.76 -40.71 2.84
N SER A 466 -17.69 -40.23 4.09
CA SER A 466 -18.51 -40.74 5.19
C SER A 466 -19.96 -40.24 5.17
N ARG A 467 -20.27 -39.24 4.33
CA ARG A 467 -21.62 -38.69 4.20
C ARG A 467 -22.38 -39.45 3.11
N PRO A 468 -23.60 -39.95 3.40
CA PRO A 468 -24.42 -40.58 2.38
C PRO A 468 -24.77 -39.58 1.29
N ALA A 469 -24.94 -40.08 0.06
CA ALA A 469 -25.44 -39.27 -1.04
C ALA A 469 -26.79 -38.65 -0.64
N ALA A 470 -26.91 -37.33 -0.71
CA ALA A 470 -28.17 -36.68 -0.38
C ALA A 470 -29.25 -37.15 -1.37
N PRO A 471 -30.45 -37.56 -0.91
CA PRO A 471 -31.53 -37.90 -1.83
C PRO A 471 -31.86 -36.67 -2.68
N ALA A 472 -32.09 -36.88 -3.98
CA ALA A 472 -32.52 -35.83 -4.89
C ALA A 472 -33.87 -35.27 -4.39
N ARG A 473 -33.83 -34.18 -3.62
CA ARG A 473 -35.04 -33.48 -3.21
C ARG A 473 -35.64 -32.78 -4.44
N HIS A 474 -36.55 -33.46 -5.12
CA HIS A 474 -37.52 -32.82 -6.00
C HIS A 474 -38.59 -32.15 -5.14
N THR A 475 -38.26 -31.01 -4.53
CA THR A 475 -39.29 -30.20 -3.85
C THR A 475 -40.10 -29.47 -4.91
N ILE A 476 -41.25 -30.02 -5.32
CA ILE A 476 -42.24 -29.30 -6.12
C ILE A 476 -42.86 -28.23 -5.21
N GLN A 477 -42.59 -26.95 -5.47
CA GLN A 477 -43.25 -25.84 -4.78
C GLN A 477 -44.52 -25.46 -5.55
N PHE A 478 -45.69 -25.70 -4.96
CA PHE A 478 -46.96 -25.20 -5.49
C PHE A 478 -47.07 -23.69 -5.22
N ALA A 479 -47.39 -22.92 -6.26
CA ALA A 479 -47.59 -21.47 -6.22
C ALA A 479 -49.03 -21.12 -6.59
N ARG A 480 -49.66 -20.17 -5.90
CA ARG A 480 -50.91 -19.56 -6.34
C ARG A 480 -50.63 -18.48 -7.40
N ALA A 481 -51.57 -18.29 -8.33
CA ALA A 481 -51.45 -17.30 -9.40
C ALA A 481 -51.21 -15.88 -8.82
N GLY A 482 -50.07 -15.28 -9.20
CA GLY A 482 -49.69 -13.92 -8.79
C GLY A 482 -48.64 -13.82 -7.67
N GLU A 483 -48.25 -14.94 -7.04
CA GLU A 483 -47.26 -14.93 -5.95
C GLU A 483 -45.83 -15.21 -6.49
N ASN A 484 -44.90 -14.27 -6.25
CA ASN A 484 -43.49 -14.43 -6.65
C ASN A 484 -42.75 -15.33 -5.65
N ILE A 485 -42.69 -16.64 -5.93
CA ILE A 485 -41.83 -17.56 -5.19
C ILE A 485 -40.37 -17.33 -5.60
N ASN A 486 -39.56 -16.78 -4.70
CA ASN A 486 -38.10 -16.79 -4.89
C ASN A 486 -37.63 -18.25 -4.71
N ALA A 487 -37.21 -18.90 -5.79
CA ALA A 487 -36.63 -20.24 -5.72
C ALA A 487 -35.52 -20.27 -4.64
N PRO A 488 -35.56 -21.22 -3.68
CA PRO A 488 -34.46 -21.36 -2.72
C PRO A 488 -33.18 -21.65 -3.50
N ARG A 489 -32.13 -20.87 -3.23
CA ARG A 489 -30.81 -21.09 -3.85
C ARG A 489 -30.32 -22.50 -3.48
N PRO A 490 -29.84 -23.31 -4.44
CA PRO A 490 -29.30 -24.63 -4.12
C PRO A 490 -28.15 -24.49 -3.12
N SER A 491 -28.29 -25.08 -1.95
CA SER A 491 -27.38 -24.94 -0.80
C SER A 491 -26.02 -25.62 -0.97
N ASN A 492 -25.77 -26.25 -2.12
CA ASN A 492 -24.57 -27.07 -2.38
C ASN A 492 -23.60 -26.47 -3.42
N MET A 493 -23.81 -25.23 -3.87
CA MET A 493 -23.08 -24.61 -4.99
C MET A 493 -21.63 -24.15 -4.69
N GLY A 494 -20.90 -24.87 -3.86
CA GLY A 494 -19.52 -24.52 -3.50
C GLY A 494 -18.64 -25.63 -2.94
N ARG A 495 -19.04 -26.91 -3.00
CA ARG A 495 -18.17 -28.03 -2.64
C ARG A 495 -17.75 -28.79 -3.90
N LEU A 496 -16.44 -28.86 -4.16
CA LEU A 496 -15.85 -29.69 -5.20
C LEU A 496 -15.94 -31.18 -4.85
N LEU A 497 -15.88 -31.52 -3.56
CA LEU A 497 -16.07 -32.88 -3.09
C LEU A 497 -17.57 -33.17 -2.88
N SER A 498 -18.18 -33.91 -3.82
CA SER A 498 -19.55 -34.37 -3.72
C SER A 498 -19.68 -35.53 -2.71
N PRO A 499 -20.66 -35.49 -1.78
CA PRO A 499 -20.93 -36.59 -0.86
C PRO A 499 -21.29 -37.89 -1.59
N GLY A 500 -20.84 -39.03 -1.07
CA GLY A 500 -21.19 -40.36 -1.61
C GLY A 500 -20.60 -40.68 -2.99
N SER A 501 -19.58 -39.96 -3.45
CA SER A 501 -18.94 -40.17 -4.77
C SER A 501 -17.56 -40.86 -4.69
N GLU A 502 -17.19 -41.47 -3.57
CA GLU A 502 -15.94 -42.22 -3.38
C GLU A 502 -14.69 -41.51 -3.93
N TRP A 503 -14.24 -40.46 -3.23
CA TRP A 503 -13.08 -39.68 -3.62
C TRP A 503 -11.77 -40.37 -3.21
N ASN A 504 -10.83 -40.44 -4.16
CA ASN A 504 -9.44 -40.86 -4.00
C ASN A 504 -8.49 -39.66 -4.02
N MET A 505 -7.31 -39.81 -3.39
CA MET A 505 -6.29 -38.76 -3.33
C MET A 505 -4.88 -39.34 -3.43
N LYS A 506 -4.00 -38.66 -4.18
CA LYS A 506 -2.54 -38.90 -4.24
C LYS A 506 -1.80 -37.58 -4.09
N VAL A 507 -0.63 -37.59 -3.45
CA VAL A 507 0.19 -36.41 -3.17
C VAL A 507 1.64 -36.68 -3.57
N ASP A 508 2.30 -35.74 -4.23
CA ASP A 508 3.69 -35.89 -4.71
C ASP A 508 4.73 -35.52 -3.64
N LEU A 509 4.72 -36.24 -2.52
CA LEU A 509 5.84 -36.20 -1.57
C LEU A 509 6.97 -37.09 -2.10
N GLY A 510 8.16 -36.52 -2.30
CA GLY A 510 9.34 -37.31 -2.71
C GLY A 510 9.45 -37.69 -4.20
N ARG A 511 8.65 -37.11 -5.12
CA ARG A 511 8.56 -37.52 -6.55
C ARG A 511 8.07 -38.95 -6.75
N GLN A 512 7.10 -39.39 -5.96
CA GLN A 512 6.56 -40.75 -6.07
C GLN A 512 5.15 -40.78 -6.65
N LEU A 513 4.55 -39.62 -6.96
CA LEU A 513 3.20 -39.59 -7.53
C LEU A 513 3.19 -40.19 -8.94
N GLN A 514 2.41 -41.25 -9.07
CA GLN A 514 1.99 -41.83 -10.35
C GLN A 514 0.54 -41.41 -10.62
N PHE A 515 0.34 -40.70 -11.73
CA PHE A 515 -0.98 -40.23 -12.15
C PHE A 515 -1.92 -41.44 -12.41
N PRO A 516 -3.20 -41.39 -11.99
CA PRO A 516 -4.13 -42.50 -12.21
C PRO A 516 -4.29 -42.79 -13.71
N ARG A 517 -3.93 -44.01 -14.13
CA ARG A 517 -3.98 -44.44 -15.54
C ARG A 517 -5.42 -44.48 -16.07
N GLU A 518 -6.41 -44.64 -15.19
CA GLU A 518 -7.84 -44.62 -15.57
C GLU A 518 -8.32 -43.23 -16.05
N ILE A 519 -7.53 -42.17 -15.82
CA ILE A 519 -7.88 -40.79 -16.22
C ILE A 519 -7.11 -40.39 -17.47
N ALA A 520 -5.78 -40.51 -17.44
CA ALA A 520 -4.90 -40.18 -18.56
C ALA A 520 -3.51 -40.82 -18.35
N GLU A 521 -2.83 -41.19 -19.42
CA GLU A 521 -1.42 -41.57 -19.38
C GLU A 521 -0.53 -40.34 -19.50
N THR A 522 0.11 -39.95 -18.40
CA THR A 522 0.98 -38.76 -18.39
C THR A 522 2.19 -38.93 -17.49
N SER A 523 3.30 -38.30 -17.87
CA SER A 523 4.50 -38.15 -17.04
C SER A 523 4.44 -36.95 -16.10
N LEU A 524 3.41 -36.10 -16.26
CA LEU A 524 3.21 -34.91 -15.42
C LEU A 524 2.80 -35.28 -14.00
N ARG A 525 3.31 -34.51 -13.03
CA ARG A 525 3.12 -34.75 -11.60
C ARG A 525 2.63 -33.47 -10.93
N PRO A 526 1.31 -33.25 -10.85
CA PRO A 526 0.74 -32.25 -9.97
C PRO A 526 1.11 -32.56 -8.51
N ASP A 527 1.28 -31.53 -7.69
CA ASP A 527 1.64 -31.70 -6.28
C ASP A 527 0.60 -32.53 -5.50
N MET A 528 -0.68 -32.45 -5.89
CA MET A 528 -1.75 -33.29 -5.34
C MET A 528 -2.86 -33.51 -6.38
N VAL A 529 -3.39 -34.73 -6.43
CA VAL A 529 -4.49 -35.13 -7.33
C VAL A 529 -5.61 -35.73 -6.51
N LEU A 530 -6.82 -35.19 -6.63
CA LEU A 530 -8.04 -35.80 -6.10
C LEU A 530 -8.95 -36.21 -7.25
N TRP A 531 -9.51 -37.41 -7.20
CA TRP A 531 -10.40 -37.87 -8.25
C TRP A 531 -11.51 -38.78 -7.73
N SER A 532 -12.61 -38.83 -8.46
CA SER A 532 -13.74 -39.71 -8.19
C SER A 532 -14.17 -40.36 -9.50
N VAL A 533 -14.10 -41.69 -9.56
CA VAL A 533 -14.53 -42.47 -10.73
C VAL A 533 -16.05 -42.37 -10.87
N ALA A 534 -16.79 -42.46 -9.76
CA ALA A 534 -18.25 -42.39 -9.73
C ALA A 534 -18.81 -41.07 -10.30
N SER A 535 -18.16 -39.94 -10.01
CA SER A 535 -18.58 -38.63 -10.52
C SER A 535 -17.82 -38.17 -11.78
N LYS A 536 -16.89 -39.00 -12.29
CA LYS A 536 -15.91 -38.66 -13.34
C LYS A 536 -15.32 -37.27 -13.16
N THR A 537 -14.82 -36.95 -11.96
CA THR A 537 -14.27 -35.62 -11.63
C THR A 537 -12.82 -35.75 -11.17
N VAL A 538 -11.94 -34.84 -11.63
CA VAL A 538 -10.52 -34.80 -11.25
C VAL A 538 -10.09 -33.36 -10.91
N LEU A 539 -9.38 -33.21 -9.80
CA LEU A 539 -8.82 -31.96 -9.30
C LEU A 539 -7.29 -32.06 -9.30
N LEU A 540 -6.64 -31.15 -10.04
CA LEU A 540 -5.19 -31.06 -10.14
C LEU A 540 -4.72 -29.88 -9.30
N VAL A 541 -4.17 -30.15 -8.11
CA VAL A 541 -3.70 -29.12 -7.18
C VAL A 541 -2.19 -28.94 -7.33
N GLU A 542 -1.77 -27.69 -7.52
CA GLU A 542 -0.37 -27.33 -7.69
C GLU A 542 -0.01 -26.21 -6.70
N LEU A 543 0.86 -26.52 -5.74
CA LEU A 543 1.28 -25.61 -4.68
C LEU A 543 2.49 -24.78 -5.10
N THR A 544 2.52 -23.52 -4.66
CA THR A 544 3.74 -22.71 -4.66
C THR A 544 3.95 -22.01 -3.34
N VAL A 545 5.24 -21.84 -3.02
CA VAL A 545 5.66 -21.05 -1.87
C VAL A 545 6.52 -19.86 -2.31
N PRO A 546 5.94 -18.82 -2.95
CA PRO A 546 6.68 -17.67 -3.49
C PRO A 546 6.93 -16.58 -2.44
N TRP A 547 7.71 -15.57 -2.82
CA TRP A 547 7.68 -14.26 -2.13
C TRP A 547 6.34 -13.55 -2.42
N GLU A 548 5.77 -12.84 -1.44
CA GLU A 548 4.37 -12.39 -1.54
C GLU A 548 4.11 -11.43 -2.72
N GLY A 549 5.12 -10.68 -3.13
CA GLY A 549 5.03 -9.79 -4.30
C GLY A 549 4.87 -10.49 -5.66
N GLY A 550 4.97 -11.82 -5.72
CA GLY A 550 4.93 -12.62 -6.96
C GLY A 550 3.77 -13.61 -7.09
N LEU A 551 2.76 -13.56 -6.21
CA LEU A 551 1.66 -14.55 -6.18
C LEU A 551 0.91 -14.61 -7.52
N GLU A 552 0.50 -13.48 -8.08
CA GLU A 552 -0.33 -13.42 -9.29
C GLU A 552 0.39 -13.99 -10.52
N THR A 553 1.68 -13.68 -10.66
CA THR A 553 2.52 -14.23 -11.74
C THR A 553 2.78 -15.74 -11.60
N ALA A 554 2.85 -16.25 -10.36
CA ALA A 554 3.02 -17.68 -10.12
C ALA A 554 1.74 -18.46 -10.45
N HIS A 555 0.58 -17.90 -10.11
CA HIS A 555 -0.74 -18.43 -10.41
C HIS A 555 -0.96 -18.62 -11.92
N GLU A 556 -0.73 -17.56 -12.71
CA GLU A 556 -0.92 -17.58 -14.17
C GLU A 556 -0.01 -18.60 -14.86
N ARG A 557 1.28 -18.63 -14.48
CA ARG A 557 2.27 -19.55 -15.07
C ARG A 557 1.91 -21.01 -14.82
N LYS A 558 1.38 -21.34 -13.65
CA LYS A 558 1.06 -22.73 -13.26
C LYS A 558 -0.28 -23.22 -13.79
N ARG A 559 -1.25 -22.32 -13.94
CA ARG A 559 -2.50 -22.63 -14.64
C ARG A 559 -2.24 -23.04 -16.09
N ALA A 560 -1.26 -22.41 -16.75
CA ALA A 560 -0.86 -22.75 -18.11
C ALA A 560 -0.09 -24.09 -18.22
N LYS A 561 0.57 -24.55 -17.15
CA LYS A 561 1.37 -25.80 -17.19
C LYS A 561 0.50 -27.06 -17.32
N TYR A 562 -0.68 -27.07 -16.71
CA TYR A 562 -1.60 -28.22 -16.71
C TYR A 562 -2.86 -27.97 -17.53
N SER A 563 -2.87 -26.95 -18.41
CA SER A 563 -4.03 -26.69 -19.26
C SER A 563 -4.30 -27.85 -20.21
N ASP A 564 -3.23 -28.42 -20.77
CA ASP A 564 -3.28 -29.43 -21.82
C ASP A 564 -3.69 -30.77 -21.22
N LEU A 565 -3.06 -31.18 -20.12
CA LEU A 565 -3.50 -32.35 -19.34
C LEU A 565 -4.96 -32.23 -18.89
N ALA A 566 -5.40 -31.03 -18.47
CA ALA A 566 -6.81 -30.83 -18.10
C ALA A 566 -7.75 -30.87 -19.32
N ALA A 567 -7.27 -30.58 -20.53
CA ALA A 567 -8.04 -30.75 -21.77
C ALA A 567 -8.14 -32.23 -22.14
N GLU A 568 -7.03 -32.98 -22.11
CA GLU A 568 -6.99 -34.43 -22.32
C GLU A 568 -7.95 -35.17 -21.39
N CYS A 569 -7.93 -34.85 -20.09
CA CYS A 569 -8.87 -35.42 -19.13
C CYS A 569 -10.34 -35.12 -19.50
N ARG A 570 -10.63 -33.92 -20.03
CA ARG A 570 -12.00 -33.56 -20.46
C ARG A 570 -12.42 -34.28 -21.73
N GLU A 571 -11.51 -34.48 -22.67
CA GLU A 571 -11.74 -35.28 -23.86
C GLU A 571 -12.00 -36.75 -23.51
N ALA A 572 -11.31 -37.28 -22.49
CA ALA A 572 -11.58 -38.59 -21.90
C ALA A 572 -12.89 -38.65 -21.07
N GLY A 573 -13.69 -37.58 -21.05
CA GLY A 573 -15.00 -37.54 -20.40
C GLY A 573 -14.97 -37.19 -18.90
N TRP A 574 -13.85 -36.67 -18.38
CA TRP A 574 -13.72 -36.24 -16.98
C TRP A 574 -13.93 -34.74 -16.79
N LYS A 575 -14.56 -34.35 -15.68
CA LYS A 575 -14.59 -32.96 -15.22
C LYS A 575 -13.25 -32.59 -14.57
N ALA A 576 -12.32 -32.07 -15.36
CA ALA A 576 -10.99 -31.67 -14.88
C ALA A 576 -10.90 -30.20 -14.45
N THR A 577 -10.45 -29.96 -13.21
CA THR A 577 -10.21 -28.62 -12.66
C THR A 577 -8.75 -28.46 -12.20
N VAL A 578 -8.09 -27.40 -12.67
CA VAL A 578 -6.72 -27.05 -12.23
C VAL A 578 -6.80 -26.01 -11.12
N CYS A 579 -6.20 -26.32 -9.98
CA CYS A 579 -6.23 -25.56 -8.74
C CYS A 579 -4.80 -25.12 -8.36
N PRO A 580 -4.24 -24.08 -9.00
CA PRO A 580 -3.00 -23.49 -8.54
C PRO A 580 -3.25 -22.78 -7.21
N VAL A 581 -2.46 -23.12 -6.20
CA VAL A 581 -2.55 -22.59 -4.84
C VAL A 581 -1.23 -21.99 -4.39
N GLU A 582 -1.32 -20.87 -3.67
CA GLU A 582 -0.17 -20.11 -3.22
C GLU A 582 -0.18 -19.91 -1.70
N VAL A 583 0.96 -20.18 -1.07
CA VAL A 583 1.23 -19.82 0.32
C VAL A 583 2.54 -19.04 0.35
N GLY A 584 2.52 -17.76 0.70
CA GLY A 584 3.71 -16.92 0.76
C GLY A 584 4.74 -17.46 1.75
N CYS A 585 6.02 -17.34 1.41
CA CYS A 585 7.12 -17.78 2.27
C CYS A 585 7.16 -17.08 3.65
N ARG A 586 6.46 -15.95 3.81
CA ARG A 586 6.28 -15.23 5.08
C ARG A 586 4.90 -15.48 5.71
N GLY A 587 4.27 -16.62 5.41
CA GLY A 587 3.02 -17.05 6.03
C GLY A 587 1.74 -16.47 5.41
N PHE A 588 1.82 -15.75 4.29
CA PHE A 588 0.61 -15.20 3.67
C PHE A 588 -0.16 -16.27 2.88
N VAL A 589 -1.35 -16.67 3.33
CA VAL A 589 -2.19 -17.61 2.57
C VAL A 589 -2.91 -16.90 1.43
N GLY A 590 -2.70 -17.37 0.20
CA GLY A 590 -3.34 -16.82 -1.00
C GLY A 590 -4.86 -17.06 -1.05
N SER A 591 -5.57 -16.18 -1.76
CA SER A 591 -7.03 -16.29 -1.92
C SER A 591 -7.45 -17.54 -2.70
N SER A 592 -6.56 -18.05 -3.56
CA SER A 592 -6.66 -19.34 -4.26
C SER A 592 -6.69 -20.51 -3.28
N THR A 593 -5.75 -20.55 -2.33
CA THR A 593 -5.65 -21.56 -1.28
C THR A 593 -6.87 -21.51 -0.37
N SER A 594 -7.28 -20.32 0.09
CA SER A 594 -8.52 -20.18 0.87
C SER A 594 -9.78 -20.57 0.09
N ARG A 595 -9.80 -20.37 -1.23
CA ARG A 595 -10.89 -20.86 -2.08
C ARG A 595 -10.87 -22.38 -2.14
N LEU A 596 -9.73 -23.00 -2.45
CA LEU A 596 -9.59 -24.46 -2.49
C LEU A 596 -10.03 -25.10 -1.16
N LEU A 597 -9.60 -24.57 -0.01
CA LEU A 597 -10.00 -25.11 1.29
C LEU A 597 -11.52 -25.10 1.49
N ARG A 598 -12.19 -23.99 1.14
CA ARG A 598 -13.66 -23.91 1.20
C ARG A 598 -14.32 -24.88 0.24
N ASP A 599 -13.77 -24.97 -0.97
CA ASP A 599 -14.27 -25.84 -2.02
C ASP A 599 -14.10 -27.33 -1.66
N LEU A 600 -13.07 -27.70 -0.90
CA LEU A 600 -12.92 -29.05 -0.33
C LEU A 600 -13.87 -29.30 0.85
N GLY A 601 -14.56 -28.27 1.36
CA GLY A 601 -15.51 -28.39 2.47
C GLY A 601 -15.00 -27.87 3.82
N CYS A 602 -13.76 -27.38 3.88
CA CYS A 602 -13.19 -26.76 5.08
C CYS A 602 -13.76 -25.35 5.28
N THR A 603 -14.62 -25.19 6.29
CA THR A 603 -15.35 -23.94 6.55
C THR A 603 -15.26 -23.52 8.02
N GLY A 604 -15.64 -22.28 8.33
CA GLY A 604 -15.71 -21.79 9.71
C GLY A 604 -14.38 -21.88 10.47
N ALA A 605 -14.41 -22.51 11.65
CA ALA A 605 -13.23 -22.66 12.51
C ALA A 605 -12.14 -23.54 11.89
N GLY A 606 -12.53 -24.60 11.17
CA GLY A 606 -11.60 -25.49 10.46
C GLY A 606 -10.79 -24.74 9.40
N HIS A 607 -11.45 -23.87 8.62
CA HIS A 607 -10.76 -23.04 7.62
C HIS A 607 -9.73 -22.10 8.24
N ARG A 608 -10.07 -21.45 9.36
CA ARG A 608 -9.16 -20.56 10.08
C ARG A 608 -7.95 -21.33 10.61
N ARG A 609 -8.17 -22.50 11.19
CA ARG A 609 -7.10 -23.39 11.69
C ARG A 609 -6.18 -23.84 10.55
N ALA A 610 -6.74 -24.41 9.48
CA ALA A 610 -5.97 -24.86 8.32
C ALA A 610 -5.16 -23.73 7.67
N SER A 611 -5.75 -22.54 7.54
CA SER A 611 -5.03 -21.38 7.01
C SER A 611 -3.87 -20.97 7.92
N LYS A 612 -4.07 -21.00 9.24
CA LYS A 612 -3.03 -20.67 10.21
C LYS A 612 -1.88 -21.70 10.17
N GLU A 613 -2.20 -22.99 10.15
CA GLU A 613 -1.21 -24.06 10.11
C GLU A 613 -0.38 -24.02 8.81
N LEU A 614 -1.01 -23.79 7.66
CA LEU A 614 -0.29 -23.62 6.39
C LEU A 614 0.65 -22.41 6.41
N ALA A 615 0.23 -21.31 7.04
CA ALA A 615 1.06 -20.13 7.24
C ALA A 615 2.26 -20.44 8.13
N GLU A 616 2.02 -21.07 9.29
CA GLU A 616 3.04 -21.43 10.27
C GLU A 616 4.09 -22.38 9.65
N GLU A 617 3.67 -23.39 8.87
CA GLU A 617 4.61 -24.30 8.19
C GLU A 617 5.48 -23.58 7.15
N ALA A 618 4.90 -22.64 6.40
CA ALA A 618 5.67 -21.82 5.46
C ALA A 618 6.70 -20.92 6.18
N GLU A 619 6.32 -20.35 7.32
CA GLU A 619 7.19 -19.51 8.14
C GLU A 619 8.32 -20.30 8.80
N LYS A 620 8.01 -21.42 9.46
CA LYS A 620 9.00 -22.35 10.04
C LYS A 620 9.97 -22.80 8.97
N GLY A 621 9.45 -23.19 7.81
CA GLY A 621 10.25 -23.63 6.68
C GLY A 621 11.21 -22.55 6.19
N SER A 622 10.72 -21.31 6.06
CA SER A 622 11.54 -20.15 5.69
C SER A 622 12.56 -19.77 6.74
N PHE A 623 12.21 -19.87 8.02
CA PHE A 623 13.12 -19.60 9.13
C PHE A 623 14.26 -20.61 9.15
N TRP A 624 13.98 -21.90 8.94
CA TRP A 624 15.01 -22.93 8.82
C TRP A 624 15.98 -22.66 7.67
N LEU A 625 15.44 -22.30 6.50
CA LEU A 625 16.26 -21.90 5.35
C LEU A 625 17.13 -20.67 5.64
N TRP A 626 16.61 -19.73 6.43
CA TRP A 626 17.37 -18.57 6.87
C TRP A 626 18.52 -18.97 7.81
N LEU A 627 18.28 -19.84 8.80
CA LEU A 627 19.33 -20.29 9.72
C LEU A 627 20.47 -20.99 8.96
N ARG A 628 20.11 -21.91 8.05
CA ARG A 628 21.03 -22.70 7.23
C ARG A 628 21.58 -21.98 6.01
N ARG A 629 21.34 -20.67 5.85
CA ARG A 629 21.66 -19.93 4.62
C ARG A 629 23.14 -19.92 4.25
N LYS A 630 24.04 -20.13 5.23
CA LYS A 630 25.50 -20.12 5.02
C LYS A 630 26.08 -21.50 4.75
N ASP A 631 25.37 -22.56 5.11
CA ASP A 631 25.84 -23.94 4.97
C ASP A 631 25.99 -24.24 3.48
N THR A 632 27.16 -24.70 3.03
CA THR A 632 27.42 -24.96 1.60
C THR A 632 26.85 -26.30 1.15
N SER A 633 26.77 -27.27 2.06
CA SER A 633 26.11 -28.57 1.88
C SER A 633 24.62 -28.50 2.19
N TRP A 634 23.80 -29.10 1.31
CA TRP A 634 22.38 -29.33 1.56
C TRP A 634 22.07 -30.79 1.20
N GLY A 635 21.67 -31.57 2.19
CA GLY A 635 21.30 -32.97 2.05
C GLY A 635 20.20 -33.33 3.06
N PRO A 636 19.48 -34.44 2.84
CA PRO A 636 18.52 -34.92 3.82
C PRO A 636 19.28 -35.28 5.10
N CYS A 637 19.06 -34.53 6.19
CA CYS A 637 19.28 -35.10 7.51
C CYS A 637 18.25 -36.22 7.67
N ASN A 638 18.71 -37.45 7.91
CA ASN A 638 17.88 -38.48 8.50
C ASN A 638 17.35 -37.91 9.83
N ILE A 639 16.06 -37.60 9.88
CA ILE A 639 15.26 -37.50 11.10
C ILE A 639 14.37 -38.73 11.09
#